data_AF-A0A2E2HIS5-F1
#
_entry.id   AF-A0A2E2HIS5-F1
#
_cell.length_a   1.000
_cell.length_b   1.000
_cell.length_c   1.000
_cell.angle_alpha   90.00
_cell.angle_beta   90.00
_cell.angle_gamma   90.00
#
_symmetry.space_group_name_H-M   'P 1'
#
loop_
_entity.id
_entity.type
_entity.pdbx_description
1 polymer ?
#
loop_
_entity_poly.entity_id
_entity_poly.type
_entity_poly.pdbx_seq_one_letter_code
_entity_poly.pdbx_strand_id
1 'polypeptide(L)'
;MFDLPEHLAERCRMVNSIEDFNGNGPIVVWLKSSLRTHENPALDAGCYLAHQWNLPLLVYQGIDERYPHANARHHNILFDAAVDMHHGCEQRGIDYVLHIAREGYRPSVMKEFAASASMIITDLFPLPPWKDWVKRLANKANCPVIEIDCHCVVPMPVFGKSVDRPFRYRDATKKLRKRRVGNPWPHLDTTKLQSWKGPLPFDPIEISAISSMEKRLELLHQCNIDMSVHPVWKQRGGERAALQRWQEFLSKGLSGYARRRNNAADPYGVSRLSMAIHYGMISVLKIVREAHAVGTKSAEKFLDELLIFREHAWHHVYSKEEPYGAHNLPNWALESWQDTSDDVRATLLEREDFEVGASPNKLWNLCQTSLYRHGELHNNLRMTWGKATPHWTTSVEESLLIGQHLNDKYALDGRDPSSIAGIHWCHGLFDRPFLPPLPVMGVVRKRELETHQSRLDIEAYERYVTQLAYQQQRPFIIVGAGYAGARAAQILTTYGYDVLVLDKGTIPGGRSSTKRRKNGAYNHGSDTRSGTDALHADEHIISMLEGTDVLCETRIVSIETHPEFVVLEDEKGFTWEAEGVILTCPIPQLQPLIPQLVPQHWADHPYVSNWTLICTGKKPVPNKLLVNDNPSIELIRRGTNHTESNVLIVHMTYDWSKKYLEHSREEITELILAELNTATSEWLEGAELHAHRWRFSRPSVQPERVDNQRITFAGDAWAEPIGTIEAAITSAEFAALELIWKQHYAQAPQKVSMQTTLF
;
A
#
# COMPACT_ATOMS: atom_id res chain seq x y z
N MET A 1 28.29 23.28 -16.68
CA MET A 1 27.15 22.55 -17.25
C MET A 1 26.06 23.58 -17.54
N PHE A 2 25.83 23.91 -18.82
CA PHE A 2 24.85 24.91 -19.29
C PHE A 2 24.88 26.28 -18.59
N ASP A 3 26.07 26.77 -18.21
CA ASP A 3 26.25 28.03 -17.48
C ASP A 3 25.43 28.19 -16.20
N LEU A 4 24.99 27.08 -15.60
CA LEU A 4 24.30 27.10 -14.32
C LEU A 4 25.19 27.73 -13.23
N PRO A 5 24.63 28.53 -12.32
CA PRO A 5 25.34 29.04 -11.15
C PRO A 5 25.98 27.91 -10.34
N GLU A 6 27.13 28.16 -9.70
CA GLU A 6 27.93 27.11 -9.05
C GLU A 6 27.11 26.24 -8.08
N HIS A 7 26.23 26.86 -7.28
CA HIS A 7 25.40 26.17 -6.28
C HIS A 7 24.39 25.16 -6.88
N LEU A 8 24.04 25.32 -8.17
CA LEU A 8 23.23 24.38 -8.94
C LEU A 8 24.13 23.44 -9.75
N ALA A 9 25.14 23.97 -10.45
CA ALA A 9 26.01 23.20 -11.33
C ALA A 9 26.72 22.04 -10.63
N GLU A 10 27.18 22.22 -9.39
CA GLU A 10 27.83 21.15 -8.62
C GLU A 10 26.90 19.97 -8.26
N ARG A 11 25.59 20.18 -8.35
CA ARG A 11 24.55 19.19 -8.05
C ARG A 11 24.13 18.40 -9.27
N CYS A 12 24.54 18.85 -10.46
CA CYS A 12 24.05 18.34 -11.72
C CYS A 12 24.89 17.17 -12.23
N ARG A 13 24.24 16.26 -12.94
CA ARG A 13 24.85 15.17 -13.69
C ARG A 13 24.16 15.05 -15.04
N MET A 14 24.96 15.00 -16.12
CA MET A 14 24.47 14.60 -17.44
C MET A 14 24.15 13.11 -17.45
N VAL A 15 22.98 12.73 -17.98
CA VAL A 15 22.58 11.33 -18.13
C VAL A 15 22.89 10.81 -19.53
N ASN A 16 22.77 11.67 -20.56
CA ASN A 16 23.18 11.38 -21.93
C ASN A 16 24.32 12.30 -22.39
N SER A 17 24.79 12.10 -23.62
CA SER A 17 25.88 12.87 -24.23
C SER A 17 25.41 14.03 -25.12
N ILE A 18 24.14 14.44 -25.01
CA ILE A 18 23.57 15.52 -25.82
C ILE A 18 23.77 16.84 -25.07
N GLU A 19 24.51 17.77 -25.67
CA GLU A 19 24.87 19.06 -25.05
C GLU A 19 24.10 20.25 -25.65
N ASP A 20 23.42 20.06 -26.78
CA ASP A 20 22.66 21.11 -27.44
C ASP A 20 21.16 20.99 -27.15
N PHE A 21 20.48 22.11 -26.92
CA PHE A 21 19.03 22.14 -26.79
C PHE A 21 18.33 21.67 -28.07
N ASN A 22 17.21 20.95 -27.90
CA ASN A 22 16.44 20.43 -29.04
C ASN A 22 15.26 21.35 -29.41
N GLY A 23 15.35 22.03 -30.55
CA GLY A 23 14.25 22.86 -31.06
C GLY A 23 13.74 23.90 -30.04
N ASN A 24 12.47 24.27 -30.16
CA ASN A 24 11.81 25.31 -29.34
C ASN A 24 10.72 24.73 -28.40
N GLY A 25 10.88 23.48 -27.97
CA GLY A 25 10.00 22.86 -26.99
C GLY A 25 10.18 23.47 -25.59
N PRO A 26 9.40 23.01 -24.59
CA PRO A 26 9.61 23.45 -23.23
C PRO A 26 10.87 22.82 -22.64
N ILE A 27 11.47 23.49 -21.66
CA ILE A 27 12.27 22.83 -20.64
C ILE A 27 11.29 22.10 -19.71
N VAL A 28 11.37 20.78 -19.68
CA VAL A 28 10.51 19.95 -18.84
C VAL A 28 11.24 19.64 -17.54
N VAL A 29 10.70 20.12 -16.42
CA VAL A 29 11.16 19.75 -15.07
C VAL A 29 10.29 18.59 -14.59
N TRP A 30 10.83 17.38 -14.69
CA TRP A 30 10.18 16.16 -14.21
C TRP A 30 10.53 15.91 -12.73
N LEU A 31 9.59 16.16 -11.83
CA LEU A 31 9.77 15.93 -10.39
C LEU A 31 9.26 14.53 -10.01
N LYS A 32 10.14 13.74 -9.38
CA LYS A 32 9.82 12.38 -8.89
C LYS A 32 9.79 12.32 -7.36
N SER A 33 10.64 13.12 -6.72
CA SER A 33 10.94 12.99 -5.29
C SER A 33 11.27 14.32 -4.61
N SER A 34 11.19 15.45 -5.32
CA SER A 34 11.43 16.80 -4.78
C SER A 34 10.17 17.65 -4.90
N LEU A 35 9.09 17.20 -4.26
CA LEU A 35 7.74 17.76 -4.40
C LEU A 35 7.53 19.00 -3.53
N ARG A 36 8.29 20.05 -3.83
CA ARG A 36 8.22 21.36 -3.19
C ARG A 36 8.58 22.45 -4.18
N THR A 37 8.18 23.68 -3.86
CA THR A 37 8.54 24.85 -4.67
C THR A 37 9.66 25.67 -4.04
N HIS A 38 9.88 25.62 -2.73
CA HIS A 38 10.95 26.38 -2.09
C HIS A 38 12.26 25.62 -2.05
N GLU A 39 13.36 26.32 -2.37
CA GLU A 39 14.72 25.78 -2.37
C GLU A 39 14.80 24.42 -3.07
N ASN A 40 14.28 24.35 -4.29
CA ASN A 40 14.25 23.15 -5.10
C ASN A 40 15.29 23.29 -6.24
N PRO A 41 16.47 22.67 -6.12
CA PRO A 41 17.53 22.82 -7.12
C PRO A 41 17.12 22.44 -8.54
N ALA A 42 16.26 21.43 -8.73
CA ALA A 42 15.80 21.01 -10.05
C ALA A 42 14.87 22.07 -10.68
N LEU A 43 13.93 22.59 -9.89
CA LEU A 43 13.02 23.65 -10.34
C LEU A 43 13.77 24.97 -10.59
N ASP A 44 14.70 25.32 -9.71
CA ASP A 44 15.51 26.53 -9.81
C ASP A 44 16.43 26.50 -11.04
N ALA A 45 17.03 25.35 -11.36
CA ALA A 45 17.78 25.16 -12.59
C ALA A 45 16.88 25.28 -13.84
N GLY A 46 15.67 24.72 -13.81
CA GLY A 46 14.69 24.88 -14.88
C GLY A 46 14.30 26.34 -15.10
N CYS A 47 14.00 27.07 -14.03
CA CYS A 47 13.71 28.51 -14.10
C CYS A 47 14.88 29.30 -14.69
N TYR A 48 16.10 29.05 -14.20
CA TYR A 48 17.30 29.75 -14.67
C TYR A 48 17.53 29.51 -16.16
N LEU A 49 17.49 28.25 -16.61
CA LEU A 49 17.75 27.90 -18.01
C LEU A 49 16.63 28.38 -18.93
N ALA A 50 15.36 28.28 -18.51
CA ALA A 50 14.23 28.75 -19.29
C ALA A 50 14.33 30.27 -19.51
N HIS A 51 14.70 31.01 -18.46
CA HIS A 51 14.93 32.44 -18.55
C HIS A 51 16.12 32.78 -19.45
N GLN A 52 17.27 32.14 -19.22
CA GLN A 52 18.51 32.43 -19.94
C GLN A 52 18.41 32.16 -21.45
N TRP A 53 17.71 31.10 -21.82
CA TRP A 53 17.57 30.65 -23.21
C TRP A 53 16.24 31.06 -23.84
N ASN A 54 15.41 31.83 -23.13
CA ASN A 54 14.11 32.32 -23.58
C ASN A 54 13.17 31.19 -24.08
N LEU A 55 13.14 30.08 -23.34
CA LEU A 55 12.33 28.89 -23.62
C LEU A 55 11.15 28.77 -22.62
N PRO A 56 10.04 28.12 -23.01
CA PRO A 56 8.97 27.80 -22.07
C PRO A 56 9.41 26.85 -20.97
N LEU A 57 8.82 26.96 -19.78
CA LEU A 57 9.05 26.04 -18.66
C LEU A 57 7.77 25.26 -18.35
N LEU A 58 7.88 23.94 -18.20
CA LEU A 58 6.77 23.08 -17.79
C LEU A 58 7.22 22.14 -16.66
N VAL A 59 6.55 22.21 -15.50
CA VAL A 59 6.78 21.28 -14.40
C VAL A 59 5.81 20.11 -14.52
N TYR A 60 6.35 18.90 -14.58
CA TYR A 60 5.60 17.66 -14.71
C TYR A 60 5.77 16.79 -13.46
N GLN A 61 4.65 16.41 -12.85
CA GLN A 61 4.57 15.38 -11.82
C GLN A 61 3.74 14.20 -12.33
N GLY A 62 4.33 13.00 -12.29
CA GLY A 62 3.65 11.75 -12.58
C GLY A 62 3.48 10.91 -11.32
N ILE A 63 2.27 10.42 -11.07
CA ILE A 63 1.95 9.41 -10.06
C ILE A 63 1.54 8.14 -10.80
N ASP A 64 2.21 7.03 -10.53
CA ASP A 64 1.99 5.77 -11.27
C ASP A 64 1.57 4.64 -10.31
N GLU A 65 0.41 4.06 -10.56
CA GLU A 65 -0.12 2.92 -9.80
C GLU A 65 0.73 1.65 -9.93
N ARG A 66 1.58 1.55 -10.97
CA ARG A 66 2.47 0.40 -11.20
C ARG A 66 3.80 0.53 -10.45
N TYR A 67 3.96 1.60 -9.68
CA TYR A 67 5.14 1.78 -8.84
C TYR A 67 5.19 0.69 -7.75
N PRO A 68 6.36 0.11 -7.41
CA PRO A 68 6.45 -0.93 -6.40
C PRO A 68 5.82 -0.51 -5.06
N HIS A 69 4.97 -1.39 -4.52
CA HIS A 69 4.19 -1.15 -3.30
C HIS A 69 3.27 0.09 -3.38
N ALA A 70 2.74 0.39 -4.57
CA ALA A 70 1.70 1.39 -4.73
C ALA A 70 0.45 1.01 -3.90
N ASN A 71 0.02 1.95 -3.06
CA ASN A 71 -1.12 1.79 -2.18
C ASN A 71 -1.81 3.13 -1.90
N ALA A 72 -3.01 3.07 -1.31
CA ALA A 72 -3.83 4.25 -1.01
C ALA A 72 -3.10 5.27 -0.13
N ARG A 73 -2.31 4.80 0.83
CA ARG A 73 -1.51 5.66 1.72
C ARG A 73 -0.55 6.57 0.96
N HIS A 74 0.31 5.99 0.13
CA HIS A 74 1.32 6.77 -0.59
C HIS A 74 0.69 7.68 -1.63
N HIS A 75 -0.34 7.21 -2.34
CA HIS A 75 -1.07 8.03 -3.30
C HIS A 75 -1.73 9.23 -2.63
N ASN A 76 -2.36 9.05 -1.47
CA ASN A 76 -2.97 10.15 -0.75
C ASN A 76 -1.94 11.22 -0.29
N ILE A 77 -0.73 10.81 0.11
CA ILE A 77 0.36 11.74 0.44
C ILE A 77 0.87 12.48 -0.81
N LEU A 78 0.98 11.79 -1.94
CA LEU A 78 1.38 12.41 -3.21
C LEU A 78 0.30 13.37 -3.74
N PHE A 79 -0.98 13.10 -3.48
CA PHE A 79 -2.08 14.02 -3.80
C PHE A 79 -2.02 15.29 -2.94
N ASP A 80 -1.75 15.18 -1.64
CA ASP A 80 -1.48 16.36 -0.80
C ASP A 80 -0.31 17.18 -1.35
N ALA A 81 0.77 16.52 -1.79
CA ALA A 81 1.91 17.19 -2.40
C ALA A 81 1.59 17.88 -3.73
N ALA A 82 0.80 17.23 -4.58
CA ALA A 82 0.38 17.80 -5.86
C ALA A 82 -0.47 19.08 -5.69
N VAL A 83 -1.33 19.12 -4.66
CA VAL A 83 -2.09 20.33 -4.30
C VAL A 83 -1.15 21.48 -3.91
N ASP A 84 -0.16 21.22 -3.06
CA ASP A 84 0.80 22.27 -2.64
C ASP A 84 1.73 22.68 -3.80
N MET A 85 2.16 21.74 -4.64
CA MET A 85 2.94 22.01 -5.86
C MET A 85 2.20 22.94 -6.80
N HIS A 86 0.92 22.66 -7.07
CA HIS A 86 0.10 23.51 -7.93
C HIS A 86 0.05 24.95 -7.43
N HIS A 87 -0.32 25.16 -6.17
CA HIS A 87 -0.41 26.51 -5.60
C HIS A 87 0.94 27.22 -5.56
N GLY A 88 2.02 26.51 -5.21
CA GLY A 88 3.37 27.09 -5.18
C GLY A 88 3.88 27.46 -6.58
N CYS A 89 3.57 26.65 -7.60
CA CYS A 89 3.90 26.95 -8.98
C CYS A 89 3.07 28.12 -9.52
N GLU A 90 1.76 28.16 -9.24
CA GLU A 90 0.86 29.27 -9.60
C GLU A 90 1.36 30.60 -9.03
N GLN A 91 1.72 30.63 -7.75
CA GLN A 91 2.28 31.83 -7.09
C GLN A 91 3.58 32.33 -7.74
N ARG A 92 4.36 31.42 -8.35
CA ARG A 92 5.62 31.73 -9.04
C ARG A 92 5.44 32.00 -10.54
N GLY A 93 4.22 31.88 -11.08
CA GLY A 93 3.95 31.99 -12.51
C GLY A 93 4.54 30.84 -13.33
N ILE A 94 4.55 29.63 -12.77
CA ILE A 94 5.12 28.42 -13.39
C ILE A 94 4.00 27.46 -13.77
N ASP A 95 4.00 26.97 -15.01
CA ASP A 95 3.05 25.95 -15.44
C ASP A 95 3.37 24.61 -14.77
N TYR A 96 2.37 24.04 -14.09
CA TYR A 96 2.45 22.74 -13.43
C TYR A 96 1.34 21.82 -13.93
N VAL A 97 1.72 20.60 -14.31
CA VAL A 97 0.79 19.57 -14.82
C VAL A 97 0.95 18.27 -14.03
N LEU A 98 -0.18 17.74 -13.57
CA LEU A 98 -0.27 16.49 -12.84
C LEU A 98 -0.82 15.39 -13.76
N HIS A 99 -0.12 14.26 -13.80
CA HIS A 99 -0.59 13.03 -14.43
C HIS A 99 -0.72 11.92 -13.39
N ILE A 100 -1.86 11.23 -13.40
CA ILE A 100 -2.09 10.03 -12.59
C ILE A 100 -2.33 8.87 -13.55
N ALA A 101 -1.33 7.99 -13.65
CA ALA A 101 -1.41 6.81 -14.50
C ALA A 101 -2.33 5.78 -13.84
N ARG A 102 -3.43 5.49 -14.56
CA ARG A 102 -4.48 4.55 -14.18
C ARG A 102 -5.03 3.86 -15.41
N GLU A 103 -5.87 2.83 -15.24
CA GLU A 103 -6.48 2.12 -16.38
C GLU A 103 -7.11 3.10 -17.39
N GLY A 104 -6.83 2.91 -18.68
CA GLY A 104 -7.22 3.86 -19.74
C GLY A 104 -6.38 5.15 -19.86
N TYR A 105 -5.55 5.51 -18.87
CA TYR A 105 -4.75 6.74 -18.84
C TYR A 105 -3.27 6.44 -18.55
N ARG A 106 -2.65 5.53 -19.31
CA ARG A 106 -1.21 5.17 -19.17
C ARG A 106 -0.35 5.52 -20.40
N PRO A 107 -0.45 6.73 -21.00
CA PRO A 107 0.38 7.07 -22.14
C PRO A 107 1.86 7.08 -21.76
N SER A 108 2.74 6.92 -22.76
CA SER A 108 4.19 7.00 -22.57
C SER A 108 4.67 8.46 -22.47
N VAL A 109 4.17 9.21 -21.48
CA VAL A 109 4.37 10.67 -21.33
C VAL A 109 5.82 11.09 -21.50
N MET A 110 6.74 10.49 -20.75
CA MET A 110 8.15 10.88 -20.82
C MET A 110 8.79 10.53 -22.16
N LYS A 111 8.30 9.51 -22.90
CA LYS A 111 8.78 9.20 -24.26
C LYS A 111 8.45 10.34 -25.23
N GLU A 112 7.27 10.93 -25.11
CA GLU A 112 6.86 12.07 -25.95
C GLU A 112 7.61 13.34 -25.59
N PHE A 113 7.82 13.60 -24.29
CA PHE A 113 8.69 14.70 -23.87
C PHE A 113 10.15 14.49 -24.32
N ALA A 114 10.67 13.27 -24.32
CA ALA A 114 12.01 12.97 -24.85
C ALA A 114 12.18 13.35 -26.33
N ALA A 115 11.09 13.33 -27.12
CA ALA A 115 11.13 13.71 -28.53
C ALA A 115 10.94 15.22 -28.76
N SER A 116 10.18 15.90 -27.89
CA SER A 116 9.67 17.25 -28.13
C SER A 116 10.24 18.34 -27.21
N ALA A 117 10.73 17.99 -26.02
CA ALA A 117 11.30 18.94 -25.08
C ALA A 117 12.65 19.48 -25.60
N SER A 118 12.96 20.73 -25.23
CA SER A 118 14.27 21.31 -25.49
C SER A 118 15.33 20.79 -24.53
N MET A 119 14.92 20.47 -23.30
CA MET A 119 15.74 19.82 -22.28
C MET A 119 14.82 19.15 -21.26
N ILE A 120 15.28 18.04 -20.66
CA ILE A 120 14.63 17.41 -19.52
C ILE A 120 15.53 17.54 -18.30
N ILE A 121 14.98 18.10 -17.23
CA ILE A 121 15.61 18.22 -15.91
C ILE A 121 14.82 17.35 -14.94
N THR A 122 15.49 16.54 -14.13
CA THR A 122 14.82 15.75 -13.10
C THR A 122 15.62 15.70 -11.81
N ASP A 123 14.97 15.46 -10.67
CA ASP A 123 15.68 15.24 -9.41
C ASP A 123 16.53 13.96 -9.44
N LEU A 124 17.71 13.97 -8.85
CA LEU A 124 18.56 12.78 -8.72
C LEU A 124 18.04 11.92 -7.56
N PHE A 125 17.47 10.75 -7.87
CA PHE A 125 17.04 9.77 -6.87
C PHE A 125 17.64 8.38 -7.20
N PRO A 126 18.59 7.86 -6.41
CA PRO A 126 19.51 6.80 -6.84
C PRO A 126 18.96 5.37 -6.74
N LEU A 127 17.64 5.18 -6.79
CA LEU A 127 16.99 3.88 -6.62
C LEU A 127 16.23 3.42 -7.86
N PRO A 128 16.21 2.11 -8.15
CA PRO A 128 15.24 1.55 -9.08
C PRO A 128 13.83 1.66 -8.48
N PRO A 129 12.77 1.77 -9.32
CA PRO A 129 12.84 1.81 -10.78
C PRO A 129 13.20 3.19 -11.34
N TRP A 130 13.28 4.26 -10.52
CA TRP A 130 13.50 5.63 -11.00
C TRP A 130 14.81 5.81 -11.77
N LYS A 131 15.93 5.34 -11.23
CA LYS A 131 17.23 5.46 -11.91
C LYS A 131 17.24 4.73 -13.26
N ASP A 132 16.49 3.63 -13.37
CA ASP A 132 16.40 2.85 -14.60
C ASP A 132 15.45 3.51 -15.61
N TRP A 133 14.38 4.15 -15.13
CA TRP A 133 13.50 4.99 -15.96
C TRP A 133 14.26 6.15 -16.57
N VAL A 134 15.05 6.86 -15.76
CA VAL A 134 15.86 8.00 -16.23
C VAL A 134 16.91 7.55 -17.26
N LYS A 135 17.62 6.44 -17.01
CA LYS A 135 18.56 5.86 -17.99
C LYS A 135 17.85 5.49 -19.31
N ARG A 136 16.72 4.79 -19.24
CA ARG A 136 15.95 4.40 -20.45
C ARG A 136 15.41 5.59 -21.23
N LEU A 137 14.98 6.63 -20.51
CA LEU A 137 14.53 7.89 -21.10
C LEU A 137 15.68 8.59 -21.82
N ALA A 138 16.81 8.77 -21.15
CA ALA A 138 17.97 9.48 -21.69
C ALA A 138 18.53 8.82 -22.96
N ASN A 139 18.52 7.49 -23.03
CA ASN A 139 18.92 6.74 -24.23
C ASN A 139 18.00 6.96 -25.45
N LYS A 140 16.78 7.46 -25.23
CA LYS A 140 15.78 7.70 -26.29
C LYS A 140 15.49 9.18 -26.51
N ALA A 141 16.07 10.06 -25.70
CA ALA A 141 15.83 11.49 -25.77
C ALA A 141 16.62 12.12 -26.93
N ASN A 142 15.98 13.05 -27.62
CA ASN A 142 16.60 13.90 -28.65
C ASN A 142 17.20 15.18 -28.05
N CYS A 143 17.06 15.37 -26.74
CA CYS A 143 17.49 16.55 -26.00
C CYS A 143 18.44 16.18 -24.85
N PRO A 144 19.13 17.16 -24.24
CA PRO A 144 19.88 16.94 -23.03
C PRO A 144 18.97 16.46 -21.90
N VAL A 145 19.46 15.48 -21.13
CA VAL A 145 18.79 15.00 -19.91
C VAL A 145 19.74 15.16 -18.73
N ILE A 146 19.33 15.96 -17.74
CA ILE A 146 20.12 16.22 -16.53
C ILE A 146 19.39 15.76 -15.27
N GLU A 147 20.15 15.16 -14.36
CA GLU A 147 19.72 14.87 -12.99
C GLU A 147 20.35 15.88 -12.03
N ILE A 148 19.58 16.37 -11.05
CA ILE A 148 20.03 17.35 -10.07
C ILE A 148 19.78 16.86 -8.65
N ASP A 149 20.82 16.80 -7.82
CA ASP A 149 20.68 16.44 -6.41
C ASP A 149 19.93 17.50 -5.59
N CYS A 150 18.69 17.15 -5.24
CA CYS A 150 17.77 17.95 -4.44
C CYS A 150 17.69 17.53 -2.97
N HIS A 151 18.44 16.49 -2.57
CA HIS A 151 18.23 15.71 -1.35
C HIS A 151 19.40 15.75 -0.37
N CYS A 152 20.63 15.99 -0.84
CA CYS A 152 21.81 16.08 0.02
C CYS A 152 22.38 17.51 0.09
N VAL A 153 22.88 17.86 1.28
CA VAL A 153 23.66 19.09 1.47
C VAL A 153 25.00 18.95 0.76
N VAL A 154 25.71 17.83 0.95
CA VAL A 154 26.84 17.47 0.09
C VAL A 154 26.31 16.74 -1.13
N PRO A 155 26.38 17.32 -2.34
CA PRO A 155 25.75 16.70 -3.50
C PRO A 155 26.37 15.33 -3.81
N MET A 156 25.54 14.36 -4.17
CA MET A 156 25.94 13.02 -4.61
C MET A 156 26.96 13.07 -5.74
N PRO A 157 26.83 13.93 -6.79
CA PRO A 157 27.87 14.05 -7.82
C PRO A 157 29.23 14.55 -7.30
N VAL A 158 29.28 15.23 -6.16
CA VAL A 158 30.53 15.78 -5.58
C VAL A 158 31.30 14.73 -4.78
N PHE A 159 30.63 13.92 -3.95
CA PHE A 159 31.30 12.90 -3.13
C PHE A 159 31.10 11.48 -3.67
N GLY A 160 29.85 11.09 -3.92
CA GLY A 160 29.46 9.93 -4.72
C GLY A 160 30.03 8.55 -4.34
N LYS A 161 30.53 8.36 -3.11
CA LYS A 161 31.26 7.14 -2.72
C LYS A 161 30.74 6.59 -1.40
N SER A 162 30.83 5.26 -1.24
CA SER A 162 30.63 4.58 0.04
C SER A 162 31.91 4.57 0.87
N VAL A 163 31.74 4.61 2.18
CA VAL A 163 32.77 4.25 3.17
C VAL A 163 32.20 3.23 4.15
N ASP A 164 33.07 2.52 4.86
CA ASP A 164 32.70 1.42 5.75
C ASP A 164 32.07 1.87 7.07
N ARG A 165 32.32 3.09 7.55
CA ARG A 165 31.80 3.57 8.86
C ARG A 165 31.34 5.03 8.83
N PRO A 166 30.31 5.41 9.62
CA PRO A 166 29.80 6.79 9.61
C PRO A 166 30.81 7.85 10.03
N PHE A 167 31.74 7.54 10.95
CA PHE A 167 32.77 8.50 11.34
C PHE A 167 33.76 8.78 10.20
N ARG A 168 34.06 7.79 9.35
CA ARG A 168 34.90 8.00 8.16
C ARG A 168 34.19 8.86 7.14
N TYR A 169 32.86 8.71 7.00
CA TYR A 169 32.05 9.60 6.16
C TYR A 169 32.08 11.04 6.69
N ARG A 170 31.93 11.20 8.01
CA ARG A 170 32.05 12.50 8.69
C ARG A 170 33.36 13.19 8.38
N ASP A 171 34.48 12.46 8.47
CA ASP A 171 35.82 13.00 8.24
C ASP A 171 36.04 13.34 6.76
N ALA A 172 35.69 12.42 5.86
CA ALA A 172 35.84 12.60 4.41
C ALA A 172 35.04 13.79 3.86
N THR A 173 33.84 14.05 4.42
CA THR A 173 32.96 15.14 3.96
C THR A 173 33.10 16.43 4.76
N LYS A 174 33.98 16.49 5.77
CA LYS A 174 34.08 17.63 6.71
C LYS A 174 34.24 18.99 6.01
N LYS A 175 35.17 19.09 5.05
CA LYS A 175 35.40 20.34 4.29
C LYS A 175 34.21 20.68 3.38
N LEU A 176 33.62 19.66 2.74
CA LEU A 176 32.47 19.82 1.85
C LEU A 176 31.24 20.33 2.60
N ARG A 177 30.97 19.80 3.80
CA ARG A 177 29.87 20.24 4.65
C ARG A 177 30.09 21.66 5.16
N LYS A 178 31.29 21.97 5.67
CA LYS A 178 31.63 23.32 6.16
C LYS A 178 31.42 24.42 5.11
N ARG A 179 31.62 24.12 3.81
CA ARG A 179 31.39 25.07 2.72
C ARG A 179 29.91 25.44 2.54
N ARG A 180 28.98 24.58 2.97
CA ARG A 180 27.55 24.65 2.60
C ARG A 180 26.61 24.87 3.79
N VAL A 181 26.95 24.31 4.94
CA VAL A 181 26.16 24.44 6.16
C VAL A 181 26.07 25.91 6.56
N GLY A 182 24.84 26.40 6.75
CA GLY A 182 24.57 27.79 7.12
C GLY A 182 24.45 28.78 5.96
N ASN A 183 24.80 28.39 4.73
CA ASN A 183 24.66 29.30 3.59
C ASN A 183 23.19 29.56 3.25
N PRO A 184 22.80 30.81 2.98
CA PRO A 184 21.48 31.11 2.45
C PRO A 184 21.30 30.47 1.08
N TRP A 185 20.08 30.02 0.78
CA TRP A 185 19.73 29.61 -0.57
C TRP A 185 19.51 30.86 -1.43
N PRO A 186 20.16 31.00 -2.59
CA PRO A 186 19.98 32.17 -3.45
C PRO A 186 18.52 32.32 -3.92
N HIS A 187 18.04 33.56 -3.97
CA HIS A 187 16.74 33.85 -4.59
C HIS A 187 16.91 33.98 -6.10
N LEU A 188 16.07 33.29 -6.86
CA LEU A 188 15.98 33.39 -8.31
C LEU A 188 14.76 34.23 -8.68
N ASP A 189 14.99 35.28 -9.47
CA ASP A 189 13.91 36.07 -10.06
C ASP A 189 13.24 35.28 -11.18
N THR A 190 11.94 35.02 -11.02
CA THR A 190 11.12 34.25 -11.99
C THR A 190 10.18 35.12 -12.82
N THR A 191 10.31 36.46 -12.79
CA THR A 191 9.34 37.41 -13.39
C THR A 191 9.23 37.37 -14.93
N LYS A 192 9.90 36.43 -15.61
CA LYS A 192 10.01 36.36 -17.08
C LYS A 192 9.97 34.93 -17.64
N LEU A 193 9.20 34.04 -17.02
CA LEU A 193 9.01 32.69 -17.54
C LEU A 193 7.90 32.66 -18.60
N GLN A 194 8.13 31.96 -19.70
CA GLN A 194 7.13 31.75 -20.74
C GLN A 194 6.31 30.48 -20.44
N SER A 195 4.99 30.59 -20.52
CA SER A 195 4.10 29.43 -20.45
C SER A 195 4.19 28.56 -21.70
N TRP A 196 4.04 27.25 -21.52
CA TRP A 196 3.92 26.29 -22.61
C TRP A 196 2.49 26.29 -23.16
N LYS A 197 2.35 26.55 -24.47
CA LYS A 197 1.04 26.60 -25.17
C LYS A 197 0.79 25.42 -26.10
N GLY A 198 1.75 24.50 -26.21
CA GLY A 198 1.60 23.31 -27.04
C GLY A 198 0.77 22.21 -26.36
N PRO A 199 0.44 21.13 -27.08
CA PRO A 199 -0.32 20.01 -26.52
C PRO A 199 0.47 19.28 -25.43
N LEU A 200 -0.26 18.66 -24.49
CA LEU A 200 0.29 17.71 -23.54
C LEU A 200 0.09 16.28 -24.07
N PRO A 201 1.01 15.34 -23.81
CA PRO A 201 0.90 13.95 -24.26
C PRO A 201 -0.03 13.10 -23.37
N PHE A 202 -0.86 13.74 -22.54
CA PHE A 202 -1.81 13.13 -21.62
C PHE A 202 -2.88 14.15 -21.21
N ASP A 203 -3.99 13.66 -20.65
CA ASP A 203 -5.02 14.49 -20.05
C ASP A 203 -4.64 14.84 -18.60
N PRO A 204 -4.34 16.12 -18.28
CA PRO A 204 -3.92 16.50 -16.94
C PRO A 204 -5.07 16.39 -15.94
N ILE A 205 -4.73 16.09 -14.70
CA ILE A 205 -5.67 16.06 -13.59
C ILE A 205 -5.85 17.46 -13.03
N GLU A 206 -7.08 17.94 -13.05
CA GLU A 206 -7.48 19.16 -12.38
C GLU A 206 -7.32 19.04 -10.86
N ILE A 207 -6.67 20.02 -10.24
CA ILE A 207 -6.33 19.95 -8.80
C ILE A 207 -7.56 20.02 -7.90
N SER A 208 -8.66 20.58 -8.39
CA SER A 208 -9.96 20.53 -7.73
C SER A 208 -10.48 19.09 -7.53
N ALA A 209 -10.13 18.16 -8.41
CA ALA A 209 -10.53 16.74 -8.32
C ALA A 209 -9.84 16.01 -7.17
N ILE A 210 -8.63 16.42 -6.78
CA ILE A 210 -7.91 15.86 -5.63
C ILE A 210 -8.03 16.70 -4.35
N SER A 211 -8.70 17.86 -4.42
CA SER A 211 -8.93 18.72 -3.25
C SER A 211 -10.22 18.34 -2.50
N SER A 212 -11.23 17.83 -3.19
CA SER A 212 -12.42 17.23 -2.56
C SER A 212 -12.11 15.83 -2.05
N MET A 213 -12.46 15.52 -0.80
CA MET A 213 -12.19 14.20 -0.21
C MET A 213 -13.00 13.07 -0.87
N GLU A 214 -14.18 13.38 -1.39
CA GLU A 214 -15.02 12.42 -2.13
C GLU A 214 -14.40 12.09 -3.48
N LYS A 215 -14.19 13.10 -4.33
CA LYS A 215 -13.54 12.95 -5.65
C LYS A 215 -12.13 12.35 -5.54
N ARG A 216 -11.42 12.68 -4.46
CA ARG A 216 -10.11 12.08 -4.16
C ARG A 216 -10.23 10.58 -3.93
N LEU A 217 -11.20 10.13 -3.13
CA LEU A 217 -11.41 8.70 -2.87
C LEU A 217 -11.82 7.96 -4.15
N GLU A 218 -12.69 8.57 -4.97
CA GLU A 218 -13.06 8.03 -6.28
C GLU A 218 -11.83 7.88 -7.19
N LEU A 219 -10.96 8.89 -7.22
CA LEU A 219 -9.75 8.83 -8.03
C LEU A 219 -8.76 7.79 -7.52
N LEU A 220 -8.63 7.61 -6.20
CA LEU A 220 -7.85 6.49 -5.65
C LEU A 220 -8.42 5.16 -6.12
N HIS A 221 -9.74 4.97 -6.09
CA HIS A 221 -10.40 3.74 -6.53
C HIS A 221 -10.17 3.43 -8.01
N GLN A 222 -10.04 4.45 -8.86
CA GLN A 222 -9.71 4.23 -10.27
C GLN A 222 -8.28 3.72 -10.47
N CYS A 223 -7.41 3.81 -9.46
CA CYS A 223 -6.06 3.29 -9.51
C CYS A 223 -6.01 1.82 -9.03
N ASN A 224 -5.32 0.97 -9.78
CA ASN A 224 -4.99 -0.40 -9.42
C ASN A 224 -3.86 -0.43 -8.38
N ILE A 225 -4.20 -0.08 -7.14
CA ILE A 225 -3.29 0.02 -6.00
C ILE A 225 -3.83 -0.74 -4.79
N ASP A 226 -2.96 -1.13 -3.87
CA ASP A 226 -3.36 -1.82 -2.64
C ASP A 226 -4.20 -0.89 -1.75
N MET A 227 -5.48 -1.24 -1.56
CA MET A 227 -6.43 -0.48 -0.73
C MET A 227 -6.45 -0.93 0.73
N SER A 228 -5.81 -2.06 1.07
CA SER A 228 -5.68 -2.53 2.45
C SER A 228 -4.73 -1.68 3.30
N VAL A 229 -3.85 -0.90 2.66
CA VAL A 229 -2.96 0.05 3.33
C VAL A 229 -3.58 1.45 3.37
N HIS A 230 -4.28 1.74 4.46
CA HIS A 230 -5.02 2.97 4.64
C HIS A 230 -4.11 4.21 4.78
N PRO A 231 -4.60 5.40 4.37
CA PRO A 231 -3.97 6.67 4.66
C PRO A 231 -3.65 6.86 6.15
N VAL A 232 -2.59 7.63 6.42
CA VAL A 232 -2.27 8.03 7.79
C VAL A 232 -3.05 9.30 8.12
N TRP A 233 -4.17 9.15 8.80
CA TRP A 233 -5.18 10.19 9.00
C TRP A 233 -4.65 11.49 9.66
N LYS A 234 -3.68 11.37 10.57
CA LYS A 234 -3.06 12.51 11.26
C LYS A 234 -1.83 13.09 10.54
N GLN A 235 -1.43 12.51 9.41
CA GLN A 235 -0.25 12.91 8.67
C GLN A 235 -0.65 13.39 7.27
N ARG A 236 -0.45 14.68 7.02
CA ARG A 236 -0.64 15.30 5.70
C ARG A 236 0.69 15.37 4.94
N GLY A 237 0.61 15.16 3.63
CA GLY A 237 1.70 15.48 2.71
C GLY A 237 1.75 16.98 2.40
N GLY A 238 2.62 17.35 1.45
CA GLY A 238 2.77 18.72 0.96
C GLY A 238 3.75 19.59 1.74
N GLU A 239 4.27 20.58 1.03
CA GLU A 239 5.28 21.52 1.52
C GLU A 239 4.78 22.33 2.72
N ARG A 240 3.52 22.77 2.73
CA ARG A 240 2.96 23.57 3.82
C ARG A 240 2.91 22.78 5.13
N ALA A 241 2.45 21.53 5.08
CA ALA A 241 2.40 20.67 6.25
C ALA A 241 3.81 20.30 6.75
N ALA A 242 4.76 20.14 5.83
CA ALA A 242 6.16 19.88 6.17
C ALA A 242 6.82 21.09 6.86
N LEU A 243 6.61 22.29 6.33
CA LEU A 243 7.12 23.53 6.90
C LEU A 243 6.53 23.81 8.28
N GLN A 244 5.22 23.63 8.46
CA GLN A 244 4.58 23.78 9.78
C GLN A 244 5.21 22.84 10.81
N ARG A 245 5.36 21.55 10.48
CA ARG A 245 5.98 20.57 11.37
C ARG A 245 7.43 20.92 11.70
N TRP A 246 8.18 21.39 10.72
CA TRP A 246 9.55 21.83 10.94
C TRP A 246 9.59 23.04 11.89
N GLN A 247 8.74 24.06 11.71
CA GLN A 247 8.70 25.22 12.60
C GLN A 247 8.30 24.85 14.03
N GLU A 248 7.33 23.96 14.20
CA GLU A 248 6.95 23.43 15.52
C GLU A 248 8.11 22.69 16.19
N PHE A 249 8.81 21.81 15.45
CA PHE A 249 9.96 21.10 16.00
C PHE A 249 11.13 22.04 16.28
N LEU A 250 11.44 23.00 15.38
CA LEU A 250 12.51 23.97 15.56
C LEU A 250 12.30 24.82 16.82
N SER A 251 11.07 25.31 17.03
CA SER A 251 10.73 26.19 18.16
C SER A 251 10.58 25.46 19.50
N LYS A 252 9.99 24.25 19.52
CA LYS A 252 9.60 23.56 20.76
C LYS A 252 10.33 22.25 21.01
N GLY A 253 10.77 21.55 19.96
CA GLY A 253 11.31 20.18 20.04
C GLY A 253 12.84 20.09 20.01
N LEU A 254 13.51 20.89 19.18
CA LEU A 254 14.92 20.74 18.85
C LEU A 254 15.84 20.84 20.08
N SER A 255 15.52 21.75 21.00
CA SER A 255 16.27 21.95 22.25
C SER A 255 16.28 20.70 23.16
N GLY A 256 15.25 19.87 23.09
CA GLY A 256 15.13 18.62 23.86
C GLY A 256 15.62 17.37 23.11
N TYR A 257 15.93 17.49 21.82
CA TYR A 257 16.15 16.35 20.93
C TYR A 257 17.19 15.35 21.45
N ALA A 258 18.39 15.83 21.80
CA ALA A 258 19.49 14.96 22.23
C ALA A 258 19.13 14.06 23.42
N ARG A 259 18.30 14.55 24.35
CA ARG A 259 17.86 13.79 25.52
C ARG A 259 16.69 12.85 25.19
N ARG A 260 15.75 13.28 24.36
CA ARG A 260 14.46 12.59 24.14
C ARG A 260 14.48 11.59 22.98
N ARG A 261 15.36 11.74 21.99
CA ARG A 261 15.36 10.98 20.71
C ARG A 261 15.45 9.46 20.78
N ASN A 262 15.72 8.87 21.94
CA ASN A 262 15.75 7.40 22.11
C ASN A 262 14.48 6.86 22.80
N ASN A 263 13.67 7.73 23.40
CA ASN A 263 12.42 7.31 24.04
C ASN A 263 11.33 7.13 22.97
N ALA A 264 11.12 5.89 22.53
CA ALA A 264 10.13 5.60 21.50
C ALA A 264 8.68 5.78 21.96
N ALA A 265 8.42 5.81 23.27
CA ALA A 265 7.12 6.14 23.84
C ALA A 265 6.81 7.65 23.79
N ASP A 266 7.80 8.47 23.44
CA ASP A 266 7.65 9.91 23.27
C ASP A 266 7.68 10.27 21.78
N PRO A 267 6.52 10.30 21.10
CA PRO A 267 6.46 10.58 19.66
C PRO A 267 6.93 12.01 19.32
N TYR A 268 6.94 12.93 20.29
CA TYR A 268 7.36 14.32 20.11
C TYR A 268 8.83 14.54 20.47
N GLY A 269 9.56 13.48 20.83
CA GLY A 269 11.01 13.52 21.10
C GLY A 269 11.87 13.65 19.83
N VAL A 270 11.27 13.51 18.65
CA VAL A 270 11.90 13.54 17.32
C VAL A 270 11.16 14.48 16.37
N SER A 271 11.77 14.81 15.22
CA SER A 271 11.20 15.78 14.27
C SER A 271 10.00 15.26 13.47
N ARG A 272 9.92 13.93 13.29
CA ARG A 272 8.93 13.26 12.42
C ARG A 272 8.90 13.83 10.99
N LEU A 273 10.06 14.29 10.51
CA LEU A 273 10.22 14.89 9.17
C LEU A 273 10.63 13.90 8.09
N SER A 274 10.85 12.62 8.40
CA SER A 274 11.39 11.65 7.45
C SER A 274 10.51 11.48 6.21
N MET A 275 9.17 11.42 6.36
CA MET A 275 8.24 11.41 5.21
C MET A 275 8.41 12.66 4.34
N ALA A 276 8.44 13.84 4.94
CA ALA A 276 8.55 15.10 4.21
C ALA A 276 9.89 15.22 3.50
N ILE A 277 10.96 14.70 4.09
CA ILE A 277 12.29 14.64 3.48
C ILE A 277 12.31 13.60 2.34
N HIS A 278 11.71 12.43 2.53
CA HIS A 278 11.64 11.36 1.54
C HIS A 278 10.97 11.81 0.23
N TYR A 279 9.78 12.42 0.33
CA TYR A 279 9.07 12.99 -0.81
C TYR A 279 9.58 14.39 -1.23
N GLY A 280 10.62 14.89 -0.55
CA GLY A 280 11.24 16.18 -0.81
C GLY A 280 10.29 17.37 -0.71
N MET A 281 9.25 17.24 0.12
CA MET A 281 8.28 18.28 0.47
C MET A 281 8.90 19.39 1.34
N ILE A 282 10.10 19.15 1.89
CA ILE A 282 10.89 20.17 2.58
C ILE A 282 12.35 20.07 2.17
N SER A 283 12.98 21.23 1.99
CA SER A 283 14.41 21.32 1.70
C SER A 283 15.25 20.91 2.91
N VAL A 284 16.09 19.89 2.72
CA VAL A 284 17.12 19.51 3.72
C VAL A 284 18.11 20.67 3.92
N LEU A 285 18.36 21.48 2.89
CA LEU A 285 19.23 22.66 2.96
C LEU A 285 18.65 23.69 3.95
N LYS A 286 17.33 23.93 3.90
CA LYS A 286 16.61 24.78 4.85
C LYS A 286 16.72 24.26 6.28
N ILE A 287 16.39 22.98 6.49
CA ILE A 287 16.45 22.34 7.81
C ILE A 287 17.85 22.48 8.40
N VAL A 288 18.88 22.20 7.60
CA VAL A 288 20.28 22.27 8.04
C VAL A 288 20.70 23.71 8.36
N ARG A 289 20.35 24.69 7.50
CA ARG A 289 20.66 26.10 7.73
C ARG A 289 20.02 26.60 9.03
N GLU A 290 18.74 26.33 9.24
CA GLU A 290 17.99 26.82 10.41
C GLU A 290 18.42 26.11 11.70
N ALA A 291 18.61 24.79 11.67
CA ALA A 291 19.15 24.06 12.83
C ALA A 291 20.58 24.51 13.18
N HIS A 292 21.41 24.76 12.16
CA HIS A 292 22.76 25.25 12.37
C HIS A 292 22.78 26.63 13.03
N ALA A 293 21.88 27.54 12.61
CA ALA A 293 21.75 28.87 13.20
C ALA A 293 21.39 28.83 14.70
N VAL A 294 20.68 27.79 15.16
CA VAL A 294 20.39 27.58 16.60
C VAL A 294 21.65 27.26 17.41
N GLY A 295 22.62 26.53 16.83
CA GLY A 295 23.96 26.36 17.41
C GLY A 295 24.05 25.63 18.77
N THR A 296 23.01 24.90 19.20
CA THR A 296 23.03 24.15 20.48
C THR A 296 23.56 22.73 20.30
N LYS A 297 24.02 22.09 21.39
CA LYS A 297 24.43 20.67 21.39
C LYS A 297 23.31 19.75 20.88
N SER A 298 22.05 20.08 21.16
CA SER A 298 20.90 19.31 20.68
C SER A 298 20.67 19.49 19.18
N ALA A 299 20.87 20.71 18.66
CA ALA A 299 20.87 20.98 17.24
C ALA A 299 22.02 20.27 16.52
N GLU A 300 23.24 20.30 17.07
CA GLU A 300 24.38 19.54 16.54
C GLU A 300 24.11 18.04 16.48
N LYS A 301 23.47 17.49 17.52
CA LYS A 301 23.11 16.06 17.53
C LYS A 301 22.03 15.74 16.50
N PHE A 302 21.07 16.63 16.28
CA PHE A 302 20.08 16.49 15.21
C PHE A 302 20.74 16.53 13.82
N LEU A 303 21.64 17.49 13.61
CA LEU A 303 22.42 17.61 12.38
C LEU A 303 23.34 16.41 12.13
N ASP A 304 23.88 15.77 13.18
CA ASP A 304 24.68 14.55 13.03
C ASP A 304 23.84 13.40 12.43
N GLU A 305 22.61 13.21 12.89
CA GLU A 305 21.70 12.20 12.32
C GLU A 305 21.35 12.51 10.85
N LEU A 306 21.11 13.79 10.53
CA LEU A 306 20.72 14.22 9.18
C LEU A 306 21.89 14.26 8.18
N LEU A 307 23.06 14.77 8.59
CA LEU A 307 24.21 15.00 7.71
C LEU A 307 25.21 13.84 7.69
N ILE A 308 25.22 12.98 8.71
CA ILE A 308 26.13 11.83 8.76
C ILE A 308 25.38 10.55 8.45
N PHE A 309 24.38 10.21 9.26
CA PHE A 309 23.73 8.90 9.13
C PHE A 309 22.87 8.83 7.86
N ARG A 310 22.03 9.84 7.60
CA ARG A 310 21.24 9.88 6.36
C ARG A 310 22.11 10.08 5.12
N GLU A 311 22.93 11.13 5.03
CA GLU A 311 23.68 11.38 3.78
C GLU A 311 24.68 10.26 3.45
N HIS A 312 25.29 9.59 4.45
CA HIS A 312 26.14 8.43 4.18
C HIS A 312 25.35 7.31 3.49
N ALA A 313 24.11 7.02 3.91
CA ALA A 313 23.24 6.06 3.24
C ALA A 313 22.94 6.46 1.78
N TRP A 314 22.65 7.73 1.53
CA TRP A 314 22.40 8.26 0.19
C TRP A 314 23.62 8.13 -0.73
N HIS A 315 24.82 8.49 -0.27
CA HIS A 315 26.05 8.32 -1.04
C HIS A 315 26.44 6.86 -1.23
N HIS A 316 26.17 6.00 -0.24
CA HIS A 316 26.38 4.57 -0.38
C HIS A 316 25.52 4.02 -1.51
N VAL A 317 24.20 4.22 -1.45
CA VAL A 317 23.25 3.75 -2.47
C VAL A 317 23.56 4.32 -3.85
N TYR A 318 23.90 5.61 -3.95
CA TYR A 318 24.32 6.23 -5.21
C TYR A 318 25.54 5.54 -5.84
N SER A 319 26.46 5.01 -5.01
CA SER A 319 27.63 4.27 -5.48
C SER A 319 27.34 2.80 -5.84
N LYS A 320 26.11 2.31 -5.66
CA LYS A 320 25.72 0.91 -5.91
C LYS A 320 24.88 0.74 -7.16
N GLU A 321 25.20 -0.30 -7.92
CA GLU A 321 24.37 -0.73 -9.05
C GLU A 321 23.11 -1.47 -8.58
N GLU A 322 23.22 -2.34 -7.58
CA GLU A 322 22.11 -3.13 -7.03
C GLU A 322 21.95 -2.86 -5.53
N PRO A 323 21.36 -1.73 -5.12
CA PRO A 323 21.41 -1.25 -3.73
C PRO A 323 20.68 -2.16 -2.73
N TYR A 324 19.72 -2.97 -3.18
CA TYR A 324 18.94 -3.87 -2.33
C TYR A 324 19.67 -5.18 -2.00
N GLY A 325 20.68 -5.57 -2.79
CA GLY A 325 21.29 -6.90 -2.73
C GLY A 325 22.13 -7.14 -1.47
N ALA A 326 22.08 -8.37 -0.95
CA ALA A 326 22.86 -8.82 0.21
C ALA A 326 24.39 -8.71 0.00
N HIS A 327 24.86 -8.78 -1.25
CA HIS A 327 26.27 -8.62 -1.61
C HIS A 327 26.85 -7.23 -1.23
N ASN A 328 26.01 -6.27 -0.84
CA ASN A 328 26.46 -4.97 -0.31
C ASN A 328 26.89 -5.02 1.17
N LEU A 329 26.57 -6.10 1.89
CA LEU A 329 27.05 -6.33 3.24
C LEU A 329 28.57 -6.51 3.26
N PRO A 330 29.25 -6.11 4.35
CA PRO A 330 30.70 -6.29 4.47
C PRO A 330 31.06 -7.78 4.58
N ASN A 331 32.23 -8.17 4.07
CA ASN A 331 32.68 -9.57 4.05
C ASN A 331 32.57 -10.27 5.41
N TRP A 332 32.97 -9.61 6.49
CA TRP A 332 32.88 -10.19 7.85
C TRP A 332 31.44 -10.56 8.24
N ALA A 333 30.44 -9.83 7.74
CA ALA A 333 29.04 -10.11 8.02
C ALA A 333 28.54 -11.25 7.12
N LEU A 334 28.93 -11.27 5.85
CA LEU A 334 28.61 -12.36 4.92
C LEU A 334 29.16 -13.70 5.42
N GLU A 335 30.43 -13.73 5.84
CA GLU A 335 31.07 -14.90 6.47
C GLU A 335 30.30 -15.32 7.72
N SER A 336 29.93 -14.37 8.58
CA SER A 336 29.13 -14.65 9.77
C SER A 336 27.76 -15.28 9.48
N TRP A 337 27.06 -14.81 8.44
CA TRP A 337 25.76 -15.36 8.04
C TRP A 337 25.91 -16.74 7.39
N GLN A 338 27.01 -16.96 6.66
CA GLN A 338 27.33 -18.26 6.10
C GLN A 338 27.64 -19.28 7.20
N ASP A 339 28.46 -18.91 8.18
CA ASP A 339 28.85 -19.78 9.31
C ASP A 339 27.66 -20.19 10.19
N THR A 340 26.57 -19.39 10.19
CA THR A 340 25.35 -19.61 10.98
C THR A 340 24.14 -20.01 10.13
N SER A 341 24.37 -20.36 8.86
CA SER A 341 23.30 -20.71 7.92
C SER A 341 22.51 -21.94 8.36
N ASP A 342 23.18 -22.93 8.97
CA ASP A 342 22.57 -24.17 9.46
C ASP A 342 22.00 -24.08 10.90
N ASP A 343 22.08 -22.91 11.54
CA ASP A 343 21.55 -22.75 12.90
C ASP A 343 20.02 -22.95 12.95
N VAL A 344 19.54 -23.58 14.01
CA VAL A 344 18.10 -23.82 14.18
C VAL A 344 17.36 -22.53 14.50
N ARG A 345 16.30 -22.22 13.73
CA ARG A 345 15.32 -21.17 14.06
C ARG A 345 14.10 -21.84 14.71
N ALA A 346 13.77 -21.43 15.94
CA ALA A 346 12.69 -22.07 16.72
C ALA A 346 11.29 -21.76 16.18
N THR A 347 11.15 -20.67 15.43
CA THR A 347 9.88 -20.23 14.83
C THR A 347 10.18 -19.68 13.45
N LEU A 348 9.35 -20.03 12.47
CA LEU A 348 9.31 -19.40 11.17
C LEU A 348 7.94 -18.75 11.03
N LEU A 349 7.91 -17.55 10.47
CA LEU A 349 6.66 -16.83 10.23
C LEU A 349 6.41 -16.74 8.73
N GLU A 350 5.15 -16.85 8.34
CA GLU A 350 4.74 -16.58 6.97
C GLU A 350 4.72 -15.07 6.73
N ARG A 351 4.76 -14.67 5.45
CA ARG A 351 4.79 -13.24 5.08
C ARG A 351 3.59 -12.47 5.65
N GLU A 352 2.41 -13.08 5.65
CA GLU A 352 1.18 -12.51 6.15
C GLU A 352 1.27 -12.24 7.66
N ASP A 353 1.87 -13.14 8.44
CA ASP A 353 2.09 -12.96 9.88
C ASP A 353 3.00 -11.75 10.16
N PHE A 354 4.05 -11.59 9.36
CA PHE A 354 4.90 -10.40 9.41
C PHE A 354 4.12 -9.12 9.08
N GLU A 355 3.21 -9.16 8.11
CA GLU A 355 2.46 -7.97 7.70
C GLU A 355 1.50 -7.48 8.79
N VAL A 356 0.76 -8.39 9.43
CA VAL A 356 -0.24 -8.05 10.45
C VAL A 356 0.34 -7.94 11.87
N GLY A 357 1.60 -8.31 12.07
CA GLY A 357 2.22 -8.27 13.39
C GLY A 357 1.83 -9.45 14.27
N ALA A 358 1.80 -10.66 13.71
CA ALA A 358 1.49 -11.91 14.41
C ALA A 358 2.74 -12.69 14.80
N SER A 359 3.75 -12.03 15.37
CA SER A 359 4.92 -12.72 15.92
C SER A 359 4.69 -13.15 17.38
N PRO A 360 5.53 -14.06 17.94
CA PRO A 360 5.50 -14.40 19.36
C PRO A 360 5.85 -13.25 20.32
N ASN A 361 6.34 -12.10 19.82
CA ASN A 361 6.84 -11.00 20.65
C ASN A 361 5.95 -9.74 20.59
N LYS A 362 5.43 -9.33 21.75
CA LYS A 362 4.56 -8.15 21.88
C LYS A 362 5.19 -6.85 21.36
N LEU A 363 6.45 -6.55 21.71
CA LEU A 363 7.09 -5.31 21.26
C LEU A 363 7.25 -5.28 19.73
N TRP A 364 7.62 -6.41 19.12
CA TRP A 364 7.73 -6.49 17.67
C TRP A 364 6.38 -6.26 16.99
N ASN A 365 5.31 -6.87 17.51
CA ASN A 365 3.95 -6.70 17.01
C ASN A 365 3.48 -5.24 17.12
N LEU A 366 3.83 -4.54 18.20
CA LEU A 366 3.55 -3.10 18.33
C LEU A 366 4.39 -2.23 17.37
N CYS A 367 5.63 -2.64 17.05
CA CYS A 367 6.43 -1.97 16.01
C CYS A 367 5.78 -2.11 14.64
N GLN A 368 5.34 -3.32 14.30
CA GLN A 368 4.62 -3.59 13.05
C GLN A 368 3.28 -2.85 13.01
N THR A 369 2.58 -2.77 14.15
CA THR A 369 1.36 -1.97 14.31
C THR A 369 1.58 -0.49 14.02
N SER A 370 2.68 0.09 14.51
CA SER A 370 3.06 1.45 14.17
C SER A 370 3.25 1.66 12.67
N LEU A 371 3.91 0.71 11.99
CA LEU A 371 4.10 0.78 10.54
C LEU A 371 2.77 0.71 9.79
N TYR A 372 1.95 -0.31 10.04
CA TYR A 372 0.71 -0.45 9.25
C TYR A 372 -0.39 0.53 9.65
N ARG A 373 -0.47 1.07 10.89
CA ARG A 373 -1.50 2.09 11.25
C ARG A 373 -1.03 3.53 11.01
N HIS A 374 0.24 3.80 11.24
CA HIS A 374 0.75 5.18 11.26
C HIS A 374 1.82 5.47 10.20
N GLY A 375 2.26 4.47 9.44
CA GLY A 375 3.25 4.63 8.38
C GLY A 375 4.59 5.15 8.87
N GLU A 376 4.88 5.02 10.16
CA GLU A 376 6.08 5.53 10.82
C GLU A 376 6.47 4.55 11.92
N LEU A 377 7.77 4.26 12.04
CA LEU A 377 8.32 3.52 13.16
C LEU A 377 9.47 4.33 13.77
N HIS A 378 9.47 4.52 15.08
CA HIS A 378 10.51 5.29 15.74
C HIS A 378 11.89 4.66 15.49
N ASN A 379 12.91 5.44 15.10
CA ASN A 379 14.21 4.90 14.66
C ASN A 379 14.87 3.97 15.68
N ASN A 380 14.74 4.27 16.98
CA ASN A 380 15.27 3.39 18.03
C ASN A 380 14.63 1.99 18.01
N LEU A 381 13.35 1.90 17.66
CA LEU A 381 12.61 0.65 17.49
C LEU A 381 12.83 0.02 16.12
N ARG A 382 13.01 0.79 15.03
CA ARG A 382 13.36 0.23 13.70
C ARG A 382 14.57 -0.70 13.76
N MET A 383 15.60 -0.31 14.50
CA MET A 383 16.79 -1.15 14.73
C MET A 383 16.50 -2.46 15.47
N THR A 384 15.55 -2.45 16.41
CA THR A 384 15.15 -3.66 17.14
C THR A 384 14.26 -4.53 16.28
N TRP A 385 13.28 -3.92 15.62
CA TRP A 385 12.36 -4.58 14.70
C TRP A 385 13.09 -5.30 13.56
N GLY A 386 14.03 -4.61 12.88
CA GLY A 386 14.80 -5.21 11.77
C GLY A 386 15.86 -6.20 12.20
N LYS A 387 16.31 -6.18 13.47
CA LYS A 387 17.23 -7.20 14.00
C LYS A 387 16.53 -8.47 14.50
N ALA A 388 15.21 -8.43 14.65
CA ALA A 388 14.43 -9.60 15.04
C ALA A 388 14.09 -10.50 13.84
N THR A 389 13.93 -9.92 12.64
CA THR A 389 13.52 -10.67 11.44
C THR A 389 14.37 -11.92 11.15
N PRO A 390 15.71 -11.94 11.33
CA PRO A 390 16.51 -13.14 11.01
C PRO A 390 16.15 -14.37 11.84
N HIS A 391 15.54 -14.18 13.02
CA HIS A 391 15.13 -15.29 13.89
C HIS A 391 13.86 -15.99 13.42
N TRP A 392 13.13 -15.40 12.46
CA TRP A 392 11.84 -15.88 11.96
C TRP A 392 11.82 -16.11 10.44
N THR A 393 12.99 -16.03 9.80
CA THR A 393 13.19 -16.29 8.37
C THR A 393 14.23 -17.39 8.18
N THR A 394 14.21 -18.06 7.02
CA THR A 394 15.07 -19.19 6.71
C THR A 394 16.50 -18.79 6.34
N SER A 395 16.69 -17.58 5.80
CA SER A 395 17.99 -17.10 5.29
C SER A 395 18.18 -15.60 5.49
N VAL A 396 19.41 -15.09 5.29
CA VAL A 396 19.69 -13.65 5.33
C VAL A 396 19.03 -12.93 4.15
N GLU A 397 18.97 -13.57 2.98
CA GLU A 397 18.29 -13.05 1.78
C GLU A 397 16.80 -12.88 2.02
N GLU A 398 16.14 -13.88 2.61
CA GLU A 398 14.73 -13.79 2.98
C GLU A 398 14.50 -12.73 4.05
N SER A 399 15.39 -12.65 5.05
CA SER A 399 15.30 -11.62 6.09
C SER A 399 15.39 -10.19 5.53
N LEU A 400 16.32 -9.96 4.61
CA LEU A 400 16.46 -8.70 3.89
C LEU A 400 15.21 -8.40 3.04
N LEU A 401 14.69 -9.40 2.34
CA LEU A 401 13.49 -9.28 1.51
C LEU A 401 12.26 -8.91 2.35
N ILE A 402 12.01 -9.62 3.45
CA ILE A 402 10.88 -9.35 4.35
C ILE A 402 11.05 -7.99 5.02
N GLY A 403 12.22 -7.69 5.58
CA GLY A 403 12.50 -6.39 6.22
C GLY A 403 12.31 -5.22 5.26
N GLN A 404 12.76 -5.36 4.01
CA GLN A 404 12.57 -4.35 2.99
C GLN A 404 11.10 -4.24 2.55
N HIS A 405 10.43 -5.37 2.30
CA HIS A 405 9.02 -5.41 1.90
C HIS A 405 8.11 -4.69 2.90
N LEU A 406 8.25 -5.01 4.19
CA LEU A 406 7.46 -4.39 5.24
C LEU A 406 7.73 -2.88 5.34
N ASN A 407 9.00 -2.49 5.24
CA ASN A 407 9.36 -1.08 5.28
C ASN A 407 8.82 -0.32 4.05
N ASP A 408 8.95 -0.87 2.85
CA ASP A 408 8.59 -0.20 1.60
C ASP A 408 7.08 -0.19 1.32
N LYS A 409 6.35 -1.19 1.83
CA LYS A 409 4.88 -1.23 1.79
C LYS A 409 4.24 -0.27 2.78
N TYR A 410 4.74 -0.20 4.02
CA TYR A 410 4.03 0.49 5.09
C TYR A 410 4.63 1.84 5.48
N ALA A 411 5.96 2.01 5.49
CA ALA A 411 6.58 3.23 5.97
C ALA A 411 6.46 4.36 4.93
N LEU A 412 5.97 5.52 5.35
CA LEU A 412 5.91 6.75 4.54
C LEU A 412 7.28 7.28 4.13
N ASP A 413 8.34 6.83 4.79
CA ASP A 413 9.74 7.10 4.49
C ASP A 413 10.50 5.84 4.03
N GLY A 414 9.77 4.82 3.56
CA GLY A 414 10.32 3.65 2.89
C GLY A 414 10.68 3.92 1.43
N ARG A 415 11.31 2.94 0.76
CA ARG A 415 11.87 3.06 -0.60
C ARG A 415 12.84 4.23 -0.70
N ASP A 416 13.61 4.41 0.37
CA ASP A 416 14.56 5.49 0.54
C ASP A 416 15.96 4.90 0.71
N PRO A 417 17.01 5.58 0.21
CA PRO A 417 18.38 5.15 0.49
C PRO A 417 18.67 4.93 1.98
N SER A 418 18.06 5.74 2.84
CA SER A 418 18.18 5.62 4.30
C SER A 418 17.53 4.36 4.83
N SER A 419 16.39 3.94 4.27
CA SER A 419 15.68 2.75 4.74
C SER A 419 16.41 1.48 4.31
N ILE A 420 16.89 1.40 3.07
CA ILE A 420 17.70 0.27 2.58
C ILE A 420 18.95 0.10 3.43
N ALA A 421 19.71 1.19 3.63
CA ALA A 421 20.90 1.13 4.48
C ALA A 421 20.57 0.79 5.94
N GLY A 422 19.40 1.21 6.44
CA GLY A 422 18.90 0.88 7.78
C GLY A 422 18.58 -0.62 7.95
N ILE A 423 17.93 -1.23 6.96
CA ILE A 423 17.71 -2.68 6.92
C ILE A 423 19.06 -3.39 6.84
N HIS A 424 19.93 -3.03 5.89
CA HIS A 424 21.27 -3.63 5.77
C HIS A 424 22.14 -3.45 7.02
N TRP A 425 21.98 -2.34 7.76
CA TRP A 425 22.66 -2.14 9.06
C TRP A 425 22.21 -3.18 10.09
N CYS A 426 20.95 -3.62 10.05
CA CYS A 426 20.48 -4.71 10.90
C CYS A 426 21.25 -6.02 10.63
N HIS A 427 21.82 -6.17 9.43
CA HIS A 427 22.64 -7.30 8.99
C HIS A 427 24.16 -7.03 8.93
N GLY A 428 24.63 -5.88 9.39
CA GLY A 428 26.06 -5.58 9.58
C GLY A 428 26.64 -4.44 8.74
N LEU A 429 25.88 -3.86 7.81
CA LEU A 429 26.34 -2.68 7.05
C LEU A 429 26.68 -1.52 8.00
N PHE A 430 27.82 -0.86 7.77
CA PHE A 430 28.31 0.28 8.56
C PHE A 430 28.66 0.01 10.04
N ASP A 431 28.69 -1.26 10.45
CA ASP A 431 29.06 -1.67 11.81
C ASP A 431 30.38 -2.45 11.83
N ARG A 432 30.65 -3.09 12.97
CA ARG A 432 31.79 -3.98 13.22
C ARG A 432 31.31 -5.33 13.73
N PRO A 433 32.14 -6.38 13.71
CA PRO A 433 31.82 -7.65 14.37
C PRO A 433 31.77 -7.52 15.90
N PHE A 434 30.92 -8.33 16.52
CA PHE A 434 30.74 -8.47 17.97
C PHE A 434 31.00 -9.92 18.38
N LEU A 435 32.00 -10.14 19.23
CA LEU A 435 32.38 -11.46 19.73
C LEU A 435 31.90 -11.66 21.18
N PRO A 436 31.63 -12.91 21.60
CA PRO A 436 31.66 -14.16 20.80
C PRO A 436 30.48 -14.28 19.81
N PRO A 437 30.55 -15.15 18.79
CA PRO A 437 29.42 -15.41 17.89
C PRO A 437 28.23 -16.01 18.65
N LEU A 438 27.02 -15.71 18.19
CA LEU A 438 25.76 -16.20 18.73
C LEU A 438 24.95 -16.95 17.66
N PRO A 439 24.01 -17.81 18.07
CA PRO A 439 23.14 -18.50 17.12
C PRO A 439 22.41 -17.54 16.16
N VAL A 440 22.20 -17.99 14.93
CA VAL A 440 21.52 -17.33 13.81
C VAL A 440 22.25 -16.12 13.24
N MET A 441 22.70 -15.19 14.08
CA MET A 441 23.29 -13.91 13.63
C MET A 441 24.82 -13.87 13.68
N GLY A 442 25.46 -14.88 14.28
CA GLY A 442 26.91 -14.96 14.47
C GLY A 442 27.45 -13.72 15.20
N VAL A 443 28.34 -12.98 14.54
CA VAL A 443 28.99 -11.77 15.07
C VAL A 443 28.29 -10.46 14.68
N VAL A 444 27.13 -10.51 14.03
CA VAL A 444 26.31 -9.32 13.76
C VAL A 444 25.74 -8.79 15.09
N ARG A 445 25.75 -7.46 15.27
CA ARG A 445 25.28 -6.83 16.52
C ARG A 445 23.88 -7.31 16.91
N LYS A 446 23.75 -7.87 18.11
CA LYS A 446 22.47 -8.26 18.70
C LYS A 446 21.68 -7.09 19.28
N ARG A 447 20.35 -7.22 19.30
CA ARG A 447 19.45 -6.25 19.95
C ARG A 447 18.16 -6.92 20.43
N GLU A 448 18.23 -7.52 21.62
CA GLU A 448 17.13 -8.28 22.23
C GLU A 448 15.85 -7.47 22.43
N LEU A 449 14.73 -8.08 22.06
CA LEU A 449 13.40 -7.50 22.17
C LEU A 449 13.02 -7.27 23.63
N GLU A 450 13.24 -8.25 24.49
CA GLU A 450 12.90 -8.24 25.92
C GLU A 450 13.70 -7.16 26.66
N THR A 451 14.97 -7.01 26.31
CA THR A 451 15.83 -5.96 26.90
C THR A 451 15.35 -4.56 26.48
N HIS A 452 14.92 -4.38 25.23
CA HIS A 452 14.38 -3.09 24.81
C HIS A 452 13.02 -2.82 25.46
N GLN A 453 12.14 -3.82 25.49
CA GLN A 453 10.81 -3.72 26.12
C GLN A 453 10.92 -3.32 27.59
N SER A 454 11.85 -3.89 28.35
CA SER A 454 12.03 -3.55 29.79
C SER A 454 12.45 -2.10 30.06
N ARG A 455 12.89 -1.35 29.03
CA ARG A 455 13.33 0.05 29.13
C ARG A 455 12.36 1.03 28.47
N LEU A 456 11.29 0.52 27.87
CA LEU A 456 10.28 1.30 27.17
C LEU A 456 9.02 1.37 28.04
N ASP A 457 8.39 2.54 28.09
CA ASP A 457 7.01 2.64 28.56
C ASP A 457 6.10 2.00 27.49
N ILE A 458 5.89 0.70 27.64
CA ILE A 458 5.19 -0.12 26.64
C ILE A 458 3.71 0.27 26.55
N GLU A 459 3.10 0.69 27.66
CA GLU A 459 1.70 1.10 27.71
C GLU A 459 1.47 2.43 26.99
N ALA A 460 2.36 3.42 27.21
CA ALA A 460 2.30 4.67 26.48
C ALA A 460 2.55 4.48 24.98
N TYR A 461 3.50 3.60 24.61
CA TYR A 461 3.76 3.26 23.22
C TYR A 461 2.58 2.54 22.57
N GLU A 462 2.02 1.52 23.23
CA GLU A 462 0.84 0.78 22.78
C GLU A 462 -0.36 1.71 22.57
N ARG A 463 -0.67 2.59 23.53
CA ARG A 463 -1.74 3.59 23.41
C ARG A 463 -1.53 4.54 22.22
N TYR A 464 -0.29 4.89 21.92
CA TYR A 464 0.03 5.74 20.76
C TYR A 464 -0.19 4.98 19.44
N VAL A 465 0.35 3.77 19.31
CA VAL A 465 0.33 3.02 18.03
C VAL A 465 -1.00 2.35 17.73
N THR A 466 -1.87 2.19 18.73
CA THR A 466 -3.21 1.61 18.56
C THR A 466 -4.29 2.67 18.34
N GLN A 467 -3.92 3.95 18.28
CA GLN A 467 -4.90 5.01 18.14
C GLN A 467 -5.65 4.93 16.80
N LEU A 468 -6.99 4.97 16.88
CA LEU A 468 -7.88 4.95 15.73
C LEU A 468 -7.91 6.29 14.97
N ALA A 469 -8.41 6.24 13.73
CA ALA A 469 -8.59 7.42 12.88
C ALA A 469 -9.61 8.41 13.47
N TYR A 470 -10.61 7.87 14.15
CA TYR A 470 -11.65 8.56 14.89
C TYR A 470 -12.11 7.65 16.04
N GLN A 471 -12.85 8.20 17.01
CA GLN A 471 -13.34 7.40 18.14
C GLN A 471 -14.66 6.71 17.77
N GLN A 472 -14.60 5.40 17.59
CA GLN A 472 -15.77 4.57 17.32
C GLN A 472 -16.74 4.56 18.50
N GLN A 473 -18.04 4.70 18.24
CA GLN A 473 -19.09 4.63 19.27
C GLN A 473 -19.87 3.31 19.24
N ARG A 474 -19.96 2.68 18.06
CA ARG A 474 -20.68 1.43 17.80
C ARG A 474 -19.84 0.51 16.90
N PRO A 475 -20.03 -0.82 16.94
CA PRO A 475 -19.30 -1.71 16.06
C PRO A 475 -19.61 -1.40 14.59
N PHE A 476 -18.67 -1.74 13.71
CA PHE A 476 -18.99 -1.93 12.30
C PHE A 476 -19.68 -3.27 12.13
N ILE A 477 -20.74 -3.31 11.33
CA ILE A 477 -21.45 -4.56 11.03
C ILE A 477 -21.20 -4.96 9.59
N ILE A 478 -20.82 -6.20 9.38
CA ILE A 478 -20.63 -6.78 8.05
C ILE A 478 -21.70 -7.85 7.83
N VAL A 479 -22.49 -7.71 6.78
CA VAL A 479 -23.54 -8.69 6.44
C VAL A 479 -22.98 -9.67 5.42
N GLY A 480 -22.71 -10.89 5.88
CA GLY A 480 -22.18 -12.02 5.12
C GLY A 480 -20.73 -12.35 5.47
N ALA A 481 -20.45 -13.62 5.74
CA ALA A 481 -19.13 -14.16 6.11
C ALA A 481 -18.46 -14.93 4.95
N GLY A 482 -18.59 -14.43 3.72
CA GLY A 482 -17.83 -14.92 2.54
C GLY A 482 -16.46 -14.24 2.42
N TYR A 483 -15.74 -14.46 1.31
CA TYR A 483 -14.41 -13.84 1.09
C TYR A 483 -14.41 -12.31 1.26
N ALA A 484 -15.41 -11.62 0.70
CA ALA A 484 -15.50 -10.16 0.82
C ALA A 484 -15.71 -9.73 2.28
N GLY A 485 -16.65 -10.37 2.99
CA GLY A 485 -16.94 -10.02 4.37
C GLY A 485 -15.80 -10.35 5.33
N ALA A 486 -15.18 -11.51 5.14
CA ALA A 486 -14.02 -11.94 5.94
C ALA A 486 -12.79 -11.05 5.69
N ARG A 487 -12.51 -10.66 4.44
CA ARG A 487 -11.41 -9.73 4.16
C ARG A 487 -11.66 -8.34 4.75
N ALA A 488 -12.89 -7.82 4.61
CA ALA A 488 -13.25 -6.54 5.20
C ALA A 488 -13.15 -6.58 6.74
N ALA A 489 -13.63 -7.65 7.36
CA ALA A 489 -13.50 -7.91 8.79
C ALA A 489 -12.02 -7.92 9.22
N GLN A 490 -11.21 -8.74 8.55
CA GLN A 490 -9.77 -8.85 8.83
C GLN A 490 -9.10 -7.48 8.83
N ILE A 491 -9.36 -6.66 7.80
CA ILE A 491 -8.78 -5.32 7.68
C ILE A 491 -9.26 -4.44 8.84
N LEU A 492 -10.57 -4.30 9.05
CA LEU A 492 -11.13 -3.42 10.06
C LEU A 492 -10.68 -3.81 11.49
N THR A 493 -10.71 -5.10 11.81
CA THR A 493 -10.21 -5.66 13.09
C THR A 493 -8.70 -5.42 13.23
N THR A 494 -7.93 -5.64 12.15
CA THR A 494 -6.48 -5.32 12.14
C THR A 494 -6.27 -3.84 12.42
N TYR A 495 -7.03 -2.92 11.82
CA TYR A 495 -6.97 -1.49 12.15
C TYR A 495 -7.52 -1.12 13.53
N GLY A 496 -8.05 -2.08 14.29
CA GLY A 496 -8.42 -1.97 15.70
C GLY A 496 -9.85 -1.50 15.94
N TYR A 497 -10.70 -1.56 14.93
CA TYR A 497 -12.12 -1.27 15.08
C TYR A 497 -12.85 -2.50 15.61
N ASP A 498 -13.90 -2.25 16.38
CA ASP A 498 -14.85 -3.28 16.78
C ASP A 498 -15.69 -3.68 15.57
N VAL A 499 -15.73 -4.97 15.27
CA VAL A 499 -16.40 -5.53 14.09
C VAL A 499 -17.25 -6.72 14.50
N LEU A 500 -18.48 -6.75 13.99
CA LEU A 500 -19.40 -7.88 14.10
C LEU A 500 -19.81 -8.35 12.70
N VAL A 501 -19.63 -9.64 12.42
CA VAL A 501 -20.07 -10.25 11.17
C VAL A 501 -21.36 -11.02 11.41
N LEU A 502 -22.42 -10.68 10.67
CA LEU A 502 -23.71 -11.37 10.72
C LEU A 502 -23.88 -12.21 9.45
N ASP A 503 -24.01 -13.52 9.60
CA ASP A 503 -24.17 -14.46 8.49
C ASP A 503 -25.43 -15.32 8.64
N LYS A 504 -26.16 -15.49 7.55
CA LYS A 504 -27.38 -16.32 7.52
C LYS A 504 -27.08 -17.82 7.53
N GLY A 505 -25.87 -18.22 7.14
CA GLY A 505 -25.45 -19.61 7.10
C GLY A 505 -25.23 -20.16 8.49
N THR A 506 -25.23 -21.49 8.60
CA THR A 506 -24.92 -22.19 9.86
C THR A 506 -23.43 -22.19 10.20
N ILE A 507 -22.58 -21.89 9.21
CA ILE A 507 -21.13 -21.77 9.33
C ILE A 507 -20.63 -20.63 8.42
N PRO A 508 -19.52 -19.95 8.76
CA PRO A 508 -18.87 -19.00 7.86
C PRO A 508 -18.41 -19.65 6.55
N GLY A 509 -18.19 -18.85 5.51
CA GLY A 509 -17.63 -19.31 4.23
C GLY A 509 -18.47 -18.97 3.00
N GLY A 510 -19.74 -18.59 3.17
CA GLY A 510 -20.62 -18.28 2.04
C GLY A 510 -20.67 -19.40 1.00
N ARG A 511 -20.43 -19.09 -0.28
CA ARG A 511 -20.36 -20.09 -1.37
C ARG A 511 -19.16 -21.04 -1.26
N SER A 512 -18.16 -20.70 -0.45
CA SER A 512 -16.92 -21.45 -0.27
C SER A 512 -16.91 -22.29 1.01
N SER A 513 -18.00 -22.31 1.79
CA SER A 513 -18.08 -23.11 3.01
C SER A 513 -17.93 -24.60 2.71
N THR A 514 -17.06 -25.31 3.45
CA THR A 514 -16.96 -26.77 3.35
C THR A 514 -18.12 -27.39 4.12
N LYS A 515 -19.05 -28.05 3.41
CA LYS A 515 -20.16 -28.76 4.07
C LYS A 515 -19.72 -30.16 4.46
N ARG A 516 -19.80 -30.48 5.75
CA ARG A 516 -19.57 -31.82 6.30
C ARG A 516 -20.93 -32.51 6.49
N ARG A 517 -21.17 -33.59 5.75
CA ARG A 517 -22.30 -34.51 5.98
C ARG A 517 -21.81 -35.80 6.63
N LYS A 518 -22.73 -36.56 7.22
CA LYS A 518 -22.45 -37.85 7.87
C LYS A 518 -21.66 -38.83 6.99
N ASN A 519 -21.79 -38.71 5.67
CA ASN A 519 -21.21 -39.61 4.68
C ASN A 519 -20.18 -38.94 3.74
N GLY A 520 -19.72 -37.69 3.96
CA GLY A 520 -18.74 -37.04 3.08
C GLY A 520 -18.59 -35.53 3.29
N ALA A 521 -17.54 -34.93 2.70
CA ALA A 521 -17.29 -33.48 2.74
C ALA A 521 -17.14 -32.91 1.33
N TYR A 522 -17.64 -31.69 1.09
CA TYR A 522 -17.54 -31.04 -0.20
C TYR A 522 -17.59 -29.52 -0.12
N ASN A 523 -17.03 -28.87 -1.15
CA ASN A 523 -17.01 -27.42 -1.31
C ASN A 523 -18.01 -27.03 -2.40
N HIS A 524 -18.83 -26.01 -2.16
CA HIS A 524 -19.95 -25.64 -3.03
C HIS A 524 -19.55 -24.86 -4.30
N GLY A 525 -18.48 -24.05 -4.24
CA GLY A 525 -18.00 -23.20 -5.36
C GLY A 525 -16.92 -23.84 -6.24
N SER A 526 -16.69 -23.28 -7.43
CA SER A 526 -15.56 -23.63 -8.29
C SER A 526 -14.29 -22.87 -7.87
N ASP A 527 -13.17 -23.60 -7.87
CA ASP A 527 -11.78 -23.19 -7.64
C ASP A 527 -11.39 -22.62 -6.26
N THR A 528 -10.56 -23.41 -5.57
CA THR A 528 -9.63 -22.94 -4.55
C THR A 528 -8.62 -22.01 -5.21
N ARG A 529 -8.24 -20.92 -4.52
CA ARG A 529 -7.26 -19.91 -4.97
C ARG A 529 -5.84 -20.45 -5.22
N SER A 530 -5.62 -21.75 -5.10
CA SER A 530 -4.32 -22.39 -5.21
C SER A 530 -4.47 -23.82 -5.72
N GLY A 531 -3.57 -24.22 -6.62
CA GLY A 531 -3.31 -25.62 -6.97
C GLY A 531 -2.59 -26.38 -5.85
N THR A 532 -2.84 -26.04 -4.60
CA THR A 532 -2.36 -26.78 -3.42
C THR A 532 -3.47 -27.68 -2.88
N ASP A 533 -3.07 -28.78 -2.25
CA ASP A 533 -3.91 -29.78 -1.57
C ASP A 533 -4.69 -29.21 -0.35
N ALA A 534 -5.27 -28.02 -0.46
CA ALA A 534 -6.11 -27.44 0.57
C ALA A 534 -7.43 -28.23 0.65
N LEU A 535 -7.55 -29.07 1.68
CA LEU A 535 -8.74 -29.90 1.94
C LEU A 535 -10.02 -29.07 2.13
N HIS A 536 -9.91 -27.79 2.51
CA HIS A 536 -11.00 -26.97 3.03
C HIS A 536 -10.91 -25.52 2.48
N ALA A 537 -11.79 -25.16 1.54
CA ALA A 537 -11.77 -23.83 0.88
C ALA A 537 -12.12 -22.68 1.84
N ASP A 538 -12.73 -23.00 2.98
CA ASP A 538 -13.12 -22.10 4.06
C ASP A 538 -12.02 -21.85 5.09
N GLU A 539 -10.92 -22.61 5.12
CA GLU A 539 -9.81 -22.36 6.07
C GLU A 539 -9.27 -20.94 5.94
N HIS A 540 -9.08 -20.45 4.70
CA HIS A 540 -8.67 -19.07 4.47
C HIS A 540 -9.69 -18.05 4.98
N ILE A 541 -10.99 -18.34 4.88
CA ILE A 541 -12.04 -17.46 5.38
C ILE A 541 -12.05 -17.44 6.90
N ILE A 542 -11.93 -18.62 7.53
CA ILE A 542 -11.87 -18.78 8.98
C ILE A 542 -10.64 -18.05 9.54
N SER A 543 -9.47 -18.23 8.92
CA SER A 543 -8.24 -17.53 9.30
C SER A 543 -8.37 -16.01 9.21
N MET A 544 -9.00 -15.47 8.15
CA MET A 544 -9.28 -14.03 8.06
C MET A 544 -10.26 -13.52 9.14
N LEU A 545 -11.14 -14.38 9.64
CA LEU A 545 -12.11 -14.04 10.69
C LEU A 545 -11.56 -14.24 12.10
N GLU A 546 -10.33 -14.74 12.27
CA GLU A 546 -9.71 -14.88 13.58
C GLU A 546 -9.68 -13.53 14.32
N GLY A 547 -10.13 -13.54 15.58
CA GLY A 547 -10.25 -12.33 16.41
C GLY A 547 -11.44 -11.43 16.06
N THR A 548 -12.34 -11.85 15.16
CA THR A 548 -13.60 -11.14 14.85
C THR A 548 -14.81 -11.93 15.35
N ASP A 549 -15.79 -11.23 15.93
CA ASP A 549 -17.05 -11.85 16.33
C ASP A 549 -17.92 -12.18 15.11
N VAL A 550 -18.33 -13.44 14.98
CA VAL A 550 -19.16 -13.93 13.87
C VAL A 550 -20.39 -14.62 14.41
N LEU A 551 -21.57 -14.09 14.06
CA LEU A 551 -22.86 -14.66 14.40
C LEU A 551 -23.50 -15.29 13.16
N CYS A 552 -23.50 -16.62 13.14
CA CYS A 552 -24.20 -17.44 12.18
C CYS A 552 -25.71 -17.49 12.46
N GLU A 553 -26.48 -18.08 11.55
CA GLU A 553 -27.94 -18.24 11.65
C GLU A 553 -28.68 -16.93 11.96
N THR A 554 -28.12 -15.82 11.46
CA THR A 554 -28.61 -14.46 11.66
C THR A 554 -28.89 -13.84 10.29
N ARG A 555 -30.12 -14.04 9.81
CA ARG A 555 -30.55 -13.48 8.52
C ARG A 555 -31.11 -12.09 8.73
N ILE A 556 -30.40 -11.08 8.24
CA ILE A 556 -30.91 -9.71 8.16
C ILE A 556 -32.05 -9.61 7.13
N VAL A 557 -33.12 -8.91 7.50
CA VAL A 557 -34.34 -8.74 6.69
C VAL A 557 -34.67 -7.28 6.40
N SER A 558 -34.19 -6.33 7.22
CA SER A 558 -34.34 -4.89 6.99
C SER A 558 -33.13 -4.13 7.50
N ILE A 559 -32.86 -2.98 6.89
CA ILE A 559 -31.80 -2.06 7.30
C ILE A 559 -32.30 -0.63 7.15
N GLU A 560 -32.12 0.17 8.21
CA GLU A 560 -32.53 1.56 8.28
C GLU A 560 -31.33 2.46 8.61
N THR A 561 -31.19 3.57 7.89
CA THR A 561 -30.11 4.53 8.09
C THR A 561 -30.57 5.72 8.92
N HIS A 562 -29.81 6.04 9.96
CA HIS A 562 -29.94 7.27 10.73
C HIS A 562 -28.71 8.17 10.54
N PRO A 563 -28.76 9.46 10.94
CA PRO A 563 -27.60 10.34 10.84
C PRO A 563 -26.38 9.84 11.62
N GLU A 564 -26.59 9.19 12.76
CA GLU A 564 -25.53 8.79 13.69
C GLU A 564 -25.20 7.29 13.69
N PHE A 565 -26.08 6.43 13.17
CA PHE A 565 -25.90 4.97 13.17
C PHE A 565 -26.80 4.32 12.12
N VAL A 566 -26.66 3.01 11.95
CA VAL A 566 -27.50 2.17 11.09
C VAL A 566 -28.14 1.09 11.96
N VAL A 567 -29.43 0.81 11.76
CA VAL A 567 -30.14 -0.29 12.42
C VAL A 567 -30.32 -1.42 11.44
N LEU A 568 -30.03 -2.65 11.86
CA LEU A 568 -30.32 -3.87 11.11
C LEU A 568 -31.26 -4.75 11.92
N GLU A 569 -32.31 -5.28 11.31
CA GLU A 569 -33.23 -6.23 11.93
C GLU A 569 -33.06 -7.62 11.31
N ASP A 570 -33.03 -8.66 12.15
CA ASP A 570 -33.01 -10.05 11.69
C ASP A 570 -34.41 -10.67 11.59
N GLU A 571 -34.52 -11.85 10.97
CA GLU A 571 -35.80 -12.56 10.79
C GLU A 571 -36.47 -13.01 12.10
N LYS A 572 -35.77 -12.93 13.24
CA LYS A 572 -36.26 -13.28 14.57
C LYS A 572 -36.72 -12.03 15.35
N GLY A 573 -36.57 -10.83 14.78
CA GLY A 573 -36.93 -9.55 15.38
C GLY A 573 -35.86 -8.95 16.29
N PHE A 574 -34.61 -9.45 16.26
CA PHE A 574 -33.50 -8.81 16.96
C PHE A 574 -32.95 -7.65 16.14
N THR A 575 -32.65 -6.53 16.82
CA THR A 575 -32.10 -5.32 16.22
C THR A 575 -30.63 -5.12 16.60
N TRP A 576 -29.84 -4.64 15.65
CA TRP A 576 -28.41 -4.37 15.81
C TRP A 576 -28.11 -2.93 15.41
N GLU A 577 -27.40 -2.19 16.26
CA GLU A 577 -26.92 -0.84 15.93
C GLU A 577 -25.46 -0.88 15.47
N ALA A 578 -25.19 -0.26 14.32
CA ALA A 578 -23.87 -0.14 13.74
C ALA A 578 -23.45 1.31 13.55
N GLU A 579 -22.16 1.62 13.72
CA GLU A 579 -21.61 2.91 13.27
C GLU A 579 -21.68 3.00 11.74
N GLY A 580 -21.41 1.87 11.07
CA GLY A 580 -21.47 1.74 9.63
C GLY A 580 -21.51 0.27 9.23
N VAL A 581 -21.97 0.01 8.00
CA VAL A 581 -22.30 -1.33 7.51
C VAL A 581 -21.61 -1.60 6.19
N ILE A 582 -20.99 -2.78 6.07
CA ILE A 582 -20.53 -3.34 4.79
C ILE A 582 -21.49 -4.44 4.36
N LEU A 583 -22.13 -4.25 3.21
CA LEU A 583 -23.07 -5.22 2.64
C LEU A 583 -22.39 -6.06 1.57
N THR A 584 -22.34 -7.38 1.80
CA THR A 584 -21.70 -8.34 0.88
C THR A 584 -22.69 -9.24 0.13
N CYS A 585 -23.98 -8.94 0.29
CA CYS A 585 -25.05 -9.72 -0.33
C CYS A 585 -25.07 -9.52 -1.86
N PRO A 586 -25.51 -10.52 -2.64
CA PRO A 586 -25.78 -10.35 -4.07
C PRO A 586 -26.70 -9.16 -4.34
N ILE A 587 -26.47 -8.40 -5.42
CA ILE A 587 -27.18 -7.14 -5.71
C ILE A 587 -28.72 -7.26 -5.64
N PRO A 588 -29.36 -8.31 -6.20
CA PRO A 588 -30.81 -8.51 -6.08
C PRO A 588 -31.34 -8.67 -4.65
N GLN A 589 -30.49 -9.08 -3.71
CA GLN A 589 -30.85 -9.23 -2.30
C GLN A 589 -30.75 -7.89 -1.55
N LEU A 590 -30.03 -6.91 -2.06
CA LEU A 590 -29.87 -5.61 -1.42
C LEU A 590 -31.12 -4.74 -1.54
N GLN A 591 -31.84 -4.82 -2.67
CA GLN A 591 -33.05 -4.02 -2.91
C GLN A 591 -34.13 -4.21 -1.83
N PRO A 592 -34.54 -5.44 -1.46
CA PRO A 592 -35.54 -5.62 -0.40
C PRO A 592 -35.00 -5.28 1.00
N LEU A 593 -33.68 -5.27 1.22
CA LEU A 593 -33.08 -4.95 2.52
C LEU A 593 -33.03 -3.44 2.79
N ILE A 594 -32.78 -2.62 1.76
CA ILE A 594 -32.62 -1.15 1.85
C ILE A 594 -33.32 -0.39 0.71
N PRO A 595 -34.63 -0.59 0.51
CA PRO A 595 -35.36 -0.06 -0.66
C PRO A 595 -35.31 1.46 -0.79
N GLN A 596 -35.14 2.19 0.31
CA GLN A 596 -35.05 3.64 0.36
C GLN A 596 -33.71 4.21 -0.14
N LEU A 597 -32.65 3.39 -0.17
CA LEU A 597 -31.31 3.83 -0.54
C LEU A 597 -30.92 3.38 -1.96
N VAL A 598 -31.32 2.18 -2.36
CA VAL A 598 -30.84 1.58 -3.63
C VAL A 598 -31.90 1.61 -4.73
N PRO A 599 -31.49 1.68 -6.02
CA PRO A 599 -32.42 1.69 -7.13
C PRO A 599 -33.31 0.44 -7.22
N GLN A 600 -34.57 0.60 -7.64
CA GLN A 600 -35.50 -0.51 -7.79
C GLN A 600 -35.00 -1.58 -8.77
N HIS A 601 -34.29 -1.18 -9.84
CA HIS A 601 -33.77 -2.10 -10.85
C HIS A 601 -32.71 -3.08 -10.31
N TRP A 602 -32.15 -2.84 -9.11
CA TRP A 602 -31.23 -3.80 -8.48
C TRP A 602 -31.89 -5.14 -8.17
N ALA A 603 -33.21 -5.17 -7.93
CA ALA A 603 -33.96 -6.41 -7.69
C ALA A 603 -33.84 -7.41 -8.85
N ASP A 604 -33.63 -6.92 -10.07
CA ASP A 604 -33.49 -7.70 -11.30
C ASP A 604 -32.05 -7.67 -11.86
N HIS A 605 -31.06 -7.24 -11.06
CA HIS A 605 -29.66 -7.15 -11.49
C HIS A 605 -29.16 -8.50 -12.02
N PRO A 606 -28.48 -8.55 -13.18
CA PRO A 606 -28.27 -9.81 -13.88
C PRO A 606 -27.20 -10.67 -13.22
N TYR A 607 -27.62 -11.85 -12.79
CA TYR A 607 -26.77 -12.92 -12.28
C TYR A 607 -26.94 -14.19 -13.11
N VAL A 608 -25.84 -14.92 -13.26
CA VAL A 608 -25.84 -16.31 -13.70
C VAL A 608 -26.47 -17.15 -12.58
N SER A 609 -27.48 -17.94 -12.92
CA SER A 609 -28.01 -18.98 -12.05
C SER A 609 -27.42 -20.33 -12.44
N ASN A 610 -27.19 -21.21 -11.47
CA ASN A 610 -26.58 -22.52 -11.69
C ASN A 610 -27.32 -23.60 -10.87
N TRP A 611 -27.58 -24.75 -11.48
CA TRP A 611 -27.98 -25.97 -10.78
C TRP A 611 -26.78 -26.90 -10.59
N THR A 612 -26.59 -27.34 -9.36
CA THR A 612 -25.51 -28.27 -9.01
C THR A 612 -26.08 -29.56 -8.45
N LEU A 613 -25.68 -30.70 -8.98
CA LEU A 613 -25.96 -32.01 -8.39
C LEU A 613 -24.76 -32.47 -7.57
N ILE A 614 -25.01 -32.85 -6.32
CA ILE A 614 -24.02 -33.38 -5.39
C ILE A 614 -24.37 -34.85 -5.15
N CYS A 615 -23.46 -35.76 -5.50
CA CYS A 615 -23.62 -37.19 -5.32
C CYS A 615 -22.60 -37.70 -4.28
N THR A 616 -23.07 -38.26 -3.17
CA THR A 616 -22.20 -38.77 -2.09
C THR A 616 -22.20 -40.29 -2.07
N GLY A 617 -21.11 -40.91 -2.53
CA GLY A 617 -20.95 -42.36 -2.58
C GLY A 617 -20.33 -42.96 -1.30
N LYS A 618 -20.32 -44.29 -1.20
CA LYS A 618 -19.67 -45.02 -0.08
C LYS A 618 -18.17 -45.27 -0.28
N LYS A 619 -17.67 -45.04 -1.50
CA LYS A 619 -16.28 -45.25 -1.94
C LYS A 619 -15.79 -44.00 -2.69
N PRO A 620 -14.48 -43.81 -2.86
CA PRO A 620 -13.93 -42.71 -3.66
C PRO A 620 -14.54 -42.62 -5.05
N VAL A 621 -14.66 -41.40 -5.58
CA VAL A 621 -15.23 -41.13 -6.91
C VAL A 621 -14.37 -41.78 -8.00
N PRO A 622 -14.93 -42.68 -8.83
CA PRO A 622 -14.22 -43.28 -9.96
C PRO A 622 -13.79 -42.23 -11.00
N ASN A 623 -12.56 -42.32 -11.51
CA ASN A 623 -12.03 -41.41 -12.53
C ASN A 623 -12.92 -41.29 -13.79
N LYS A 624 -13.59 -42.38 -14.17
CA LYS A 624 -14.51 -42.39 -15.32
C LYS A 624 -15.69 -41.42 -15.19
N LEU A 625 -16.08 -41.04 -13.96
CA LEU A 625 -17.17 -40.10 -13.72
C LEU A 625 -16.72 -38.64 -13.77
N LEU A 626 -15.43 -38.37 -13.95
CA LEU A 626 -14.88 -37.01 -14.01
C LEU A 626 -14.68 -36.51 -15.44
N VAL A 627 -14.97 -37.36 -16.43
CA VAL A 627 -14.91 -36.99 -17.83
C VAL A 627 -16.19 -36.26 -18.17
N ASN A 628 -16.07 -35.03 -18.70
CA ASN A 628 -17.20 -34.23 -19.14
C ASN A 628 -17.25 -34.20 -20.68
N ASP A 629 -18.21 -34.93 -21.26
CA ASP A 629 -18.42 -35.00 -22.70
C ASP A 629 -19.75 -34.33 -23.14
N ASN A 630 -20.50 -33.72 -22.21
CA ASN A 630 -21.82 -33.16 -22.49
C ASN A 630 -21.80 -31.61 -22.41
N PRO A 631 -22.20 -30.89 -23.48
CA PRO A 631 -22.23 -29.42 -23.48
C PRO A 631 -23.21 -28.79 -22.48
N SER A 632 -24.17 -29.55 -21.94
CA SER A 632 -25.08 -29.12 -20.87
C SER A 632 -24.39 -29.03 -19.50
N ILE A 633 -23.22 -29.65 -19.34
CA ILE A 633 -22.47 -29.71 -18.09
C ILE A 633 -21.27 -28.78 -18.17
N GLU A 634 -21.18 -27.84 -17.23
CA GLU A 634 -20.08 -26.89 -17.15
C GLU A 634 -18.84 -27.53 -16.54
N LEU A 635 -19.01 -28.27 -15.45
CA LEU A 635 -17.91 -28.84 -14.68
C LEU A 635 -18.34 -30.11 -13.96
N ILE A 636 -17.52 -31.15 -14.03
CA ILE A 636 -17.60 -32.31 -13.16
C ILE A 636 -16.32 -32.41 -12.35
N ARG A 637 -16.44 -32.50 -11.03
CA ARG A 637 -15.29 -32.63 -10.15
C ARG A 637 -15.58 -33.46 -8.91
N ARG A 638 -14.52 -33.83 -8.21
CA ARG A 638 -14.61 -34.32 -6.84
C ARG A 638 -15.01 -33.19 -5.89
N GLY A 639 -15.69 -33.53 -4.79
CA GLY A 639 -16.16 -32.57 -3.79
C GLY A 639 -15.03 -31.81 -3.11
N THR A 640 -13.88 -32.46 -2.95
CA THR A 640 -12.60 -31.89 -2.52
C THR A 640 -11.52 -32.28 -3.53
N ASN A 641 -10.38 -31.57 -3.55
CA ASN A 641 -9.26 -31.86 -4.47
C ASN A 641 -8.53 -33.19 -4.16
N HIS A 642 -8.96 -33.94 -3.14
CA HIS A 642 -8.34 -35.19 -2.72
C HIS A 642 -8.84 -36.39 -3.52
N THR A 643 -7.95 -37.32 -3.90
CA THR A 643 -8.29 -38.52 -4.69
C THR A 643 -9.30 -39.43 -3.99
N GLU A 644 -9.19 -39.54 -2.67
CA GLU A 644 -10.12 -40.31 -1.82
C GLU A 644 -11.48 -39.64 -1.60
N SER A 645 -11.74 -38.47 -2.18
CA SER A 645 -13.06 -37.82 -2.07
C SER A 645 -14.14 -38.73 -2.63
N ASN A 646 -15.17 -38.99 -1.83
CA ASN A 646 -16.33 -39.80 -2.17
C ASN A 646 -17.54 -38.97 -2.61
N VAL A 647 -17.34 -37.66 -2.85
CA VAL A 647 -18.40 -36.76 -3.33
C VAL A 647 -18.09 -36.36 -4.77
N LEU A 648 -19.08 -36.49 -5.66
CA LEU A 648 -19.05 -35.98 -7.03
C LEU A 648 -19.91 -34.71 -7.08
N ILE A 649 -19.39 -33.66 -7.71
CA ILE A 649 -20.10 -32.42 -7.97
C ILE A 649 -20.24 -32.25 -9.48
N VAL A 650 -21.46 -31.97 -9.92
CA VAL A 650 -21.82 -31.73 -11.31
C VAL A 650 -22.47 -30.35 -11.39
N HIS A 651 -21.79 -29.40 -12.01
CA HIS A 651 -22.31 -28.06 -12.29
C HIS A 651 -22.88 -28.02 -13.70
N MET A 652 -24.15 -27.62 -13.82
CA MET A 652 -24.79 -27.45 -15.12
C MET A 652 -24.44 -26.09 -15.71
N THR A 653 -24.43 -25.99 -17.04
CA THR A 653 -24.21 -24.70 -17.71
C THR A 653 -25.30 -23.71 -17.38
N TYR A 654 -25.00 -22.42 -17.58
CA TYR A 654 -25.95 -21.33 -17.38
C TYR A 654 -27.23 -21.52 -18.19
N ASP A 655 -27.12 -21.79 -19.49
CA ASP A 655 -28.28 -21.90 -20.39
C ASP A 655 -29.21 -23.04 -19.97
N TRP A 656 -28.63 -24.18 -19.59
CA TRP A 656 -29.37 -25.31 -19.06
C TRP A 656 -30.04 -24.96 -17.73
N SER A 657 -29.28 -24.40 -16.79
CA SER A 657 -29.77 -24.03 -15.46
C SER A 657 -30.90 -23.00 -15.52
N LYS A 658 -30.79 -22.02 -16.42
CA LYS A 658 -31.81 -20.99 -16.65
C LYS A 658 -33.11 -21.58 -17.16
N LYS A 659 -33.05 -22.55 -18.09
CA LYS A 659 -34.23 -23.23 -18.65
C LYS A 659 -35.04 -23.95 -17.57
N TYR A 660 -34.38 -24.56 -16.59
CA TYR A 660 -35.03 -25.37 -15.56
C TYR A 660 -35.00 -24.74 -14.15
N LEU A 661 -34.76 -23.43 -14.03
CA LEU A 661 -34.46 -22.78 -12.75
C LEU A 661 -35.55 -22.97 -11.67
N GLU A 662 -36.81 -23.01 -12.07
CA GLU A 662 -37.97 -23.10 -11.16
C GLU A 662 -38.51 -24.54 -10.99
N HIS A 663 -37.83 -25.56 -11.53
CA HIS A 663 -38.20 -26.96 -11.31
C HIS A 663 -37.86 -27.41 -9.88
N SER A 664 -38.53 -28.47 -9.41
CA SER A 664 -38.24 -29.09 -8.12
C SER A 664 -36.86 -29.76 -8.09
N ARG A 665 -36.34 -30.02 -6.88
CA ARG A 665 -35.03 -30.66 -6.72
C ARG A 665 -35.05 -32.09 -7.26
N GLU A 666 -36.18 -32.76 -7.11
CA GLU A 666 -36.42 -34.12 -7.56
C GLU A 666 -36.37 -34.20 -9.09
N GLU A 667 -37.14 -33.35 -9.79
CA GLU A 667 -37.16 -33.28 -11.26
C GLU A 667 -35.77 -32.93 -11.83
N ILE A 668 -35.09 -31.96 -11.23
CA ILE A 668 -33.74 -31.57 -11.67
C ILE A 668 -32.73 -32.68 -11.46
N THR A 669 -32.84 -33.43 -10.36
CA THR A 669 -31.93 -34.55 -10.10
C THR A 669 -32.04 -35.58 -11.22
N GLU A 670 -33.25 -35.94 -11.62
CA GLU A 670 -33.48 -36.88 -12.73
C GLU A 670 -32.95 -36.34 -14.06
N LEU A 671 -33.20 -35.07 -14.36
CA LEU A 671 -32.71 -34.42 -15.58
C LEU A 671 -31.18 -34.37 -15.64
N ILE A 672 -30.50 -34.00 -14.54
CA ILE A 672 -29.03 -33.98 -14.50
C ILE A 672 -28.45 -35.39 -14.63
N LEU A 673 -29.06 -36.40 -14.00
CA LEU A 673 -28.64 -37.79 -14.16
C LEU A 673 -28.77 -38.28 -15.61
N ALA A 674 -29.81 -37.84 -16.33
CA ALA A 674 -29.96 -38.15 -17.75
C ALA A 674 -28.84 -37.48 -18.60
N GLU A 675 -28.48 -36.23 -18.29
CA GLU A 675 -27.40 -35.50 -18.98
C GLU A 675 -26.02 -36.12 -18.74
N LEU A 676 -25.75 -36.66 -17.55
CA LEU A 676 -24.48 -37.36 -17.27
C LEU A 676 -24.28 -38.58 -18.19
N ASN A 677 -25.35 -39.10 -18.79
CA ASN A 677 -25.32 -40.25 -19.71
C ASN A 677 -24.59 -41.48 -19.12
N THR A 678 -24.53 -41.57 -17.78
CA THR A 678 -23.86 -42.64 -17.04
C THR A 678 -24.85 -43.67 -16.53
N ALA A 679 -25.80 -44.08 -17.37
CA ALA A 679 -26.93 -44.96 -17.06
C ALA A 679 -26.56 -46.38 -16.55
N THR A 680 -25.28 -46.62 -16.18
CA THR A 680 -24.75 -47.92 -15.70
C THR A 680 -23.67 -47.76 -14.61
N SER A 681 -23.55 -46.59 -13.97
CA SER A 681 -22.58 -46.45 -12.87
C SER A 681 -23.19 -46.95 -11.56
N GLU A 682 -22.85 -48.19 -11.17
CA GLU A 682 -23.17 -48.76 -9.84
C GLU A 682 -22.82 -47.81 -8.68
N TRP A 683 -21.82 -46.94 -8.88
CA TRP A 683 -21.42 -45.94 -7.90
C TRP A 683 -22.51 -44.86 -7.68
N LEU A 684 -23.14 -44.37 -8.75
CA LEU A 684 -24.19 -43.35 -8.67
C LEU A 684 -25.51 -43.92 -8.14
N GLU A 685 -25.86 -45.16 -8.50
CA GLU A 685 -27.04 -45.85 -7.98
C GLU A 685 -26.99 -46.01 -6.45
N GLY A 686 -25.78 -46.21 -5.90
CA GLY A 686 -25.55 -46.31 -4.45
C GLY A 686 -25.28 -44.97 -3.75
N ALA A 687 -25.31 -43.84 -4.45
CA ALA A 687 -24.96 -42.52 -3.92
C ALA A 687 -26.18 -41.77 -3.38
N GLU A 688 -25.98 -40.98 -2.31
CA GLU A 688 -26.96 -40.01 -1.84
C GLU A 688 -26.93 -38.78 -2.76
N LEU A 689 -28.07 -38.43 -3.35
CA LEU A 689 -28.19 -37.34 -4.32
C LEU A 689 -28.80 -36.09 -3.69
N HIS A 690 -28.23 -34.93 -4.03
CA HIS A 690 -28.74 -33.64 -3.58
C HIS A 690 -28.56 -32.57 -4.66
N ALA A 691 -29.67 -32.09 -5.21
CA ALA A 691 -29.67 -30.93 -6.10
C ALA A 691 -29.70 -29.61 -5.30
N HIS A 692 -28.80 -28.69 -5.65
CA HIS A 692 -28.68 -27.36 -5.06
C HIS A 692 -28.88 -26.28 -6.12
N ARG A 693 -29.74 -25.30 -5.80
CA ARG A 693 -30.09 -24.18 -6.68
C ARG A 693 -29.35 -22.90 -6.30
N TRP A 694 -28.45 -22.44 -7.16
CA TRP A 694 -27.81 -21.14 -7.05
C TRP A 694 -28.58 -20.09 -7.85
N ARG A 695 -29.46 -19.33 -7.19
CA ARG A 695 -30.21 -18.26 -7.86
C ARG A 695 -29.31 -17.11 -8.30
N PHE A 696 -28.34 -16.77 -7.46
CA PHE A 696 -27.34 -15.74 -7.72
C PHE A 696 -25.96 -16.39 -7.59
N SER A 697 -25.48 -17.03 -8.67
CA SER A 697 -24.22 -17.78 -8.66
C SER A 697 -23.02 -16.89 -8.99
N ARG A 698 -23.13 -16.10 -10.06
CA ARG A 698 -22.05 -15.20 -10.50
C ARG A 698 -22.66 -13.91 -11.10
N PRO A 699 -22.23 -12.71 -10.69
CA PRO A 699 -22.65 -11.48 -11.35
C PRO A 699 -22.13 -11.45 -12.79
N SER A 700 -22.90 -10.83 -13.68
CA SER A 700 -22.51 -10.69 -15.09
C SER A 700 -22.09 -9.27 -15.47
N VAL A 701 -22.52 -8.28 -14.71
CA VAL A 701 -22.19 -6.86 -14.89
C VAL A 701 -21.98 -6.18 -13.54
N GLN A 702 -21.15 -5.14 -13.52
CA GLN A 702 -20.96 -4.30 -12.35
C GLN A 702 -22.19 -3.41 -12.14
N PRO A 703 -22.70 -3.26 -10.91
CA PRO A 703 -23.81 -2.36 -10.61
C PRO A 703 -23.37 -0.90 -10.62
N GLU A 704 -24.34 0.01 -10.73
CA GLU A 704 -24.14 1.42 -10.40
C GLU A 704 -23.74 1.56 -8.93
N ARG A 705 -22.89 2.53 -8.60
CA ARG A 705 -22.55 2.84 -7.20
C ARG A 705 -23.60 3.73 -6.58
N VAL A 706 -23.96 3.44 -5.34
CA VAL A 706 -24.79 4.30 -4.51
C VAL A 706 -23.92 4.85 -3.38
N ASP A 707 -23.83 6.17 -3.27
CA ASP A 707 -23.09 6.80 -2.18
C ASP A 707 -23.96 6.93 -0.92
N ASN A 708 -23.37 6.59 0.21
CA ASN A 708 -23.96 6.75 1.53
C ASN A 708 -22.85 6.94 2.57
N GLN A 709 -23.11 7.76 3.59
CA GLN A 709 -22.13 8.08 4.63
C GLN A 709 -21.78 6.89 5.54
N ARG A 710 -22.70 5.93 5.72
CA ARG A 710 -22.57 4.82 6.67
C ARG A 710 -22.73 3.44 6.05
N ILE A 711 -23.10 3.34 4.78
CA ILE A 711 -23.26 2.07 4.06
C ILE A 711 -22.26 2.02 2.91
N THR A 712 -21.55 0.89 2.84
CA THR A 712 -20.64 0.55 1.76
C THR A 712 -20.92 -0.87 1.28
N PHE A 713 -20.57 -1.16 0.02
CA PHE A 713 -20.82 -2.45 -0.62
C PHE A 713 -19.51 -3.14 -0.99
N ALA A 714 -19.47 -4.46 -0.83
CA ALA A 714 -18.36 -5.30 -1.27
C ALA A 714 -18.87 -6.62 -1.84
N GLY A 715 -18.05 -7.34 -2.60
CA GLY A 715 -18.44 -8.60 -3.22
C GLY A 715 -17.90 -8.77 -4.63
N ASP A 716 -18.12 -9.95 -5.18
CA ASP A 716 -17.66 -10.37 -6.50
C ASP A 716 -18.20 -9.52 -7.67
N ALA A 717 -19.23 -8.70 -7.43
CA ALA A 717 -19.81 -7.79 -8.41
C ALA A 717 -19.15 -6.40 -8.44
N TRP A 718 -18.34 -6.04 -7.44
CA TRP A 718 -17.95 -4.65 -7.19
C TRP A 718 -16.54 -4.28 -7.68
N ALA A 719 -15.78 -5.24 -8.20
CA ALA A 719 -14.46 -5.06 -8.78
C ALA A 719 -14.25 -6.01 -9.97
N GLU A 720 -13.16 -5.80 -10.72
CA GLU A 720 -12.78 -6.64 -11.85
C GLU A 720 -11.64 -7.61 -11.47
N PRO A 721 -11.59 -8.83 -12.08
CA PRO A 721 -12.58 -9.40 -12.99
C PRO A 721 -13.88 -9.80 -12.30
N ILE A 722 -15.02 -9.46 -12.90
CA ILE A 722 -16.34 -9.67 -12.27
C ILE A 722 -16.61 -11.16 -11.99
N GLY A 723 -17.12 -11.43 -10.79
CA GLY A 723 -17.55 -12.75 -10.36
C GLY A 723 -16.43 -13.66 -9.86
N THR A 724 -15.25 -13.12 -9.53
CA THR A 724 -14.12 -13.88 -9.00
C THR A 724 -13.87 -13.61 -7.52
N ILE A 725 -13.05 -14.46 -6.88
CA ILE A 725 -12.60 -14.29 -5.50
C ILE A 725 -11.72 -13.04 -5.40
N GLU A 726 -10.90 -12.76 -6.41
CA GLU A 726 -10.06 -11.56 -6.47
C GLU A 726 -10.93 -10.30 -6.42
N ALA A 727 -12.00 -10.22 -7.21
CA ALA A 727 -12.94 -9.10 -7.16
C ALA A 727 -13.60 -8.96 -5.78
N ALA A 728 -13.95 -10.06 -5.13
CA ALA A 728 -14.51 -10.05 -3.78
C ALA A 728 -13.51 -9.48 -2.74
N ILE A 729 -12.22 -9.85 -2.84
CA ILE A 729 -11.15 -9.36 -1.96
C ILE A 729 -10.84 -7.88 -2.24
N THR A 730 -10.63 -7.51 -3.50
CA THR A 730 -10.30 -6.13 -3.91
C THR A 730 -11.42 -5.16 -3.56
N SER A 731 -12.69 -5.54 -3.78
CA SER A 731 -13.82 -4.69 -3.37
C SER A 731 -13.94 -4.56 -1.85
N ALA A 732 -13.60 -5.60 -1.08
CA ALA A 732 -13.57 -5.54 0.38
C ALA A 732 -12.48 -4.62 0.93
N GLU A 733 -11.31 -4.60 0.30
CA GLU A 733 -10.22 -3.69 0.65
C GLU A 733 -10.63 -2.23 0.45
N PHE A 734 -11.23 -1.90 -0.71
CA PHE A 734 -11.80 -0.57 -0.92
C PHE A 734 -12.92 -0.26 0.08
N ALA A 735 -13.81 -1.22 0.34
CA ALA A 735 -14.96 -1.02 1.21
C ALA A 735 -14.56 -0.67 2.65
N ALA A 736 -13.57 -1.38 3.20
CA ALA A 736 -13.03 -1.10 4.52
C ALA A 736 -12.40 0.30 4.60
N LEU A 737 -11.63 0.68 3.57
CA LEU A 737 -11.05 2.03 3.47
C LEU A 737 -12.13 3.11 3.36
N GLU A 738 -13.11 2.93 2.46
CA GLU A 738 -14.19 3.89 2.23
C GLU A 738 -14.99 4.15 3.50
N LEU A 739 -15.32 3.10 4.26
CA LEU A 739 -16.07 3.24 5.49
C LEU A 739 -15.32 4.10 6.52
N ILE A 740 -14.04 3.79 6.77
CA ILE A 740 -13.21 4.60 7.68
C ILE A 740 -13.01 6.02 7.14
N TRP A 741 -12.82 6.18 5.83
CA TRP A 741 -12.66 7.47 5.19
C TRP A 741 -13.88 8.37 5.45
N LYS A 742 -15.09 7.85 5.19
CA LYS A 742 -16.35 8.57 5.42
C LYS A 742 -16.51 8.94 6.89
N GLN A 743 -16.29 8.00 7.81
CA GLN A 743 -16.42 8.27 9.25
C GLN A 743 -15.39 9.28 9.77
N HIS A 744 -14.14 9.18 9.32
CA HIS A 744 -13.09 10.14 9.70
C HIS A 744 -13.43 11.57 9.27
N TYR A 745 -13.88 11.77 8.02
CA TYR A 745 -14.16 13.10 7.50
C TYR A 745 -15.53 13.66 7.91
N ALA A 746 -16.50 12.79 8.26
CA ALA A 746 -17.76 13.23 8.86
C ALA A 746 -17.56 13.80 10.28
N GLN A 747 -16.61 13.25 11.04
CA GLN A 747 -16.31 13.69 12.41
C GLN A 747 -15.17 14.72 12.50
N ALA A 748 -14.44 14.95 11.41
CA ALA A 748 -13.38 15.95 11.39
C ALA A 748 -14.02 17.34 11.56
N PRO A 749 -13.57 18.16 12.54
CA PRO A 749 -14.06 19.53 12.64
C PRO A 749 -13.78 20.24 11.31
N GLN A 750 -14.81 20.89 10.74
CA GLN A 750 -14.62 21.76 9.58
C GLN A 750 -13.51 22.74 9.95
N LYS A 751 -12.37 22.64 9.25
CA LYS A 751 -11.30 23.62 9.42
C LYS A 751 -11.86 24.95 8.94
N VAL A 752 -12.09 25.86 9.88
CA VAL A 752 -12.15 27.29 9.59
C VAL A 752 -10.92 27.59 8.75
N SER A 753 -11.15 28.07 7.53
CA SER A 753 -10.12 28.58 6.63
C SER A 753 -9.30 29.60 7.42
N MET A 754 -8.15 29.17 7.95
CA MET A 754 -7.13 30.12 8.37
C MET A 754 -6.48 30.58 7.06
N GLN A 755 -6.97 31.73 6.57
CA GLN A 755 -6.19 32.56 5.66
C GLN A 755 -4.76 32.63 6.19
N THR A 756 -3.85 32.15 5.38
CA THR A 756 -2.42 32.07 5.66
C THR A 756 -1.84 33.48 5.74
N THR A 757 -1.82 34.10 6.92
CA THR A 757 -0.84 35.15 7.22
C THR A 757 0.43 34.49 7.75
N LEU A 758 1.13 33.78 6.87
CA LEU A 758 2.55 33.46 7.00
C LEU A 758 3.14 33.47 5.58
N PHE A 759 3.26 34.69 5.05
CA PHE A 759 4.19 35.07 3.99
C PHE A 759 4.75 36.44 4.37
#